data_AF-A0A1Y1LAA9-F1
#
_entry.id   AF-A0A1Y1LAA9-F1
#
_cell.length_a   1.000
_cell.length_b   1.000
_cell.length_c   1.000
_cell.angle_alpha   90.00
_cell.angle_beta   90.00
_cell.angle_gamma   90.00
#
_symmetry.space_group_name_H-M   'P 1'
#
loop_
_entity.id
_entity.type
_entity.pdbx_description
1 polymer ?
#
loop_
_entity_poly.entity_id
_entity_poly.type
_entity_poly.pdbx_seq_one_letter_code
_entity_poly.pdbx_strand_id
1 'polypeptide(L)'
;MCITVLKMLGDILDCLLKTKQFALCDVRSVPLNTIEMLLVTFRHCKDSNTLYGGYSHKLTELLTIFKLADNVHKKLFALFEIVADASDEGVLLQEVLKFLVEMGEILACINVKVNAFNWKCYMSIAQKFSHILNKESFSIRQPLITLVNEIINNLKLMKKDNAQNRIRLCNFNFKVISKLCELFGTNTQEYCPIIYDLLHTCYRYYPPLLVLEEYQEDVICVVDSLIFSQVADLLRDLCLQPCFYQILEKVQPVAQNTLVFYAITFKVMSSLLSSHPEIITFGRVSAMIGAFFTMLERGHSEFWDVIIATADNKNSLYDDSVVNLADIICVLNEEEFNRVEQILFQAIFVECPWCSLLAVDIWNMVLRKENLQLSYETICNVIDQTKCLLANEHLNQPQLIFLKNFLQRAFDNLSPNYRAMLLDKYPLHSNLHVWKVFRFEHLPKTELVGIAAEIINVVHKTNSLIAGNCNSEEFQILCTGLDTVSYIREHSEIDTSHLILALFNLWKWVVNNQLNEVQLFKYFLQKLISATSNFLPHFSIDKLLAILNAVNDLLTANVNVQISTTSLLSTLTKGSLNSSLDRKQVLTTVSKAFHKLLTHKNPIINQNALEVFLQFSDNCQRNAMLHGAIKGGAVEKRISNFINNQIELGPLNTREYFKMQNKYQYVHSCNASTAPSESEAGRELETVVKRIKMNVELFHKLTNRTGEADENLAKIMTILNA
;
A
#
# COMPACT_ATOMS: atom_id res chain seq x y z
N MET A 1 -32.26 -41.30 -41.63
CA MET A 1 -32.65 -40.01 -42.24
C MET A 1 -31.52 -38.99 -42.19
N CYS A 2 -31.04 -38.55 -41.02
CA CYS A 2 -29.94 -37.56 -40.90
C CYS A 2 -28.67 -37.93 -41.70
N ILE A 3 -28.18 -39.18 -41.59
CA ILE A 3 -27.03 -39.69 -42.38
C ILE A 3 -27.27 -39.52 -43.89
N THR A 4 -28.47 -39.83 -44.37
CA THR A 4 -28.81 -39.74 -45.80
C THR A 4 -28.79 -38.29 -46.25
N VAL A 5 -29.39 -37.37 -45.47
CA VAL A 5 -29.41 -35.94 -45.78
C VAL A 5 -27.99 -35.35 -45.82
N LEU A 6 -27.15 -35.67 -44.82
CA LEU A 6 -25.75 -35.22 -44.79
C LEU A 6 -24.94 -35.76 -45.97
N LYS A 7 -25.17 -37.00 -46.42
CA LYS A 7 -24.55 -37.53 -47.64
C LYS A 7 -24.98 -36.76 -48.87
N MET A 8 -26.28 -36.52 -49.04
CA MET A 8 -26.79 -35.73 -50.17
C MET A 8 -26.21 -34.32 -50.19
N LEU A 9 -26.15 -33.62 -49.05
CA LEU A 9 -25.51 -32.31 -48.94
C LEU A 9 -24.02 -32.39 -49.29
N GLY A 10 -23.32 -33.41 -48.81
CA GLY A 10 -21.93 -33.67 -49.15
C GLY A 10 -21.68 -33.88 -50.65
N ASP A 11 -22.59 -34.57 -51.34
CA ASP A 11 -22.51 -34.83 -52.78
C ASP A 11 -22.82 -33.57 -53.60
N ILE A 12 -23.79 -32.75 -53.16
CA ILE A 12 -24.09 -31.45 -53.76
C ILE A 12 -22.88 -30.53 -53.66
N LEU A 13 -22.24 -30.44 -52.49
CA LEU A 13 -21.03 -29.64 -52.28
C LEU A 13 -19.88 -30.13 -53.16
N ASP A 14 -19.66 -31.44 -53.30
CA ASP A 14 -18.63 -31.99 -54.21
C ASP A 14 -18.88 -31.62 -55.67
N CYS A 15 -20.15 -31.56 -56.09
CA CYS A 15 -20.51 -31.12 -57.43
C CYS A 15 -20.14 -29.64 -57.65
N LEU A 16 -20.48 -28.78 -56.68
CA LEU A 16 -20.17 -27.36 -56.73
C LEU A 16 -18.65 -27.11 -56.67
N LEU A 17 -17.91 -27.85 -55.85
CA LEU A 17 -16.45 -27.73 -55.73
C LEU A 17 -15.68 -28.10 -57.01
N LYS A 18 -16.31 -28.82 -57.96
CA LYS A 18 -15.72 -29.07 -59.29
C LYS A 18 -15.76 -27.83 -60.19
N THR A 19 -16.60 -26.84 -59.88
CA THR A 19 -16.62 -25.56 -60.58
C THR A 19 -15.42 -24.71 -60.13
N LYS A 20 -14.74 -24.03 -61.07
CA LYS A 20 -13.50 -23.29 -60.74
C LYS A 20 -13.77 -22.07 -59.86
N GLN A 21 -14.83 -21.32 -60.15
CA GLN A 21 -15.30 -20.13 -59.45
C GLN A 21 -16.79 -19.91 -59.76
N PHE A 22 -17.53 -19.35 -58.82
CA PHE A 22 -18.94 -18.98 -59.00
C PHE A 22 -19.31 -17.77 -58.13
N ALA A 23 -20.44 -17.13 -58.42
CA ALA A 23 -21.01 -16.04 -57.63
C ALA A 23 -21.95 -16.60 -56.56
N LEU A 24 -21.86 -16.09 -55.33
CA LEU A 24 -22.60 -16.65 -54.19
C LEU A 24 -24.14 -16.60 -54.38
N CYS A 25 -24.64 -15.64 -55.16
CA CYS A 25 -26.04 -15.50 -55.51
C CYS A 25 -26.59 -16.72 -56.28
N ASP A 26 -25.77 -17.42 -57.08
CA ASP A 26 -26.19 -18.57 -57.89
C ASP A 26 -26.52 -19.80 -57.04
N VAL A 27 -26.01 -19.86 -55.81
CA VAL A 27 -26.15 -21.03 -54.91
C VAL A 27 -26.64 -20.63 -53.53
N ARG A 28 -27.30 -19.48 -53.39
CA ARG A 28 -27.69 -18.85 -52.10
C ARG A 28 -28.27 -19.82 -51.06
N SER A 29 -29.16 -20.73 -51.47
CA SER A 29 -29.83 -21.67 -50.56
C SER A 29 -28.92 -22.79 -50.04
N VAL A 30 -27.86 -23.16 -50.79
CA VAL A 30 -27.02 -24.32 -50.44
C VAL A 30 -26.19 -24.04 -49.18
N PRO A 31 -25.42 -22.93 -49.06
CA PRO A 31 -24.68 -22.65 -47.83
C PRO A 31 -25.56 -22.51 -46.59
N LEU A 32 -26.68 -21.78 -46.69
CA LEU A 32 -27.60 -21.55 -45.58
C LEU A 32 -28.26 -22.85 -45.09
N ASN A 33 -28.85 -23.63 -45.99
CA ASN A 33 -29.48 -24.90 -45.60
C ASN A 33 -28.45 -25.90 -45.06
N THR A 34 -27.24 -25.92 -45.64
CA THR A 34 -26.16 -26.81 -45.17
C THR A 34 -25.73 -26.44 -43.77
N ILE A 35 -25.47 -25.16 -43.49
CA ILE A 35 -24.98 -24.73 -42.19
C ILE A 35 -26.03 -24.89 -41.09
N GLU A 36 -27.30 -24.64 -41.40
CA GLU A 36 -28.42 -24.89 -40.48
C GLU A 36 -28.53 -26.38 -40.13
N MET A 37 -28.45 -27.26 -41.14
CA MET A 37 -28.45 -28.71 -40.91
C MET A 37 -27.25 -29.18 -40.09
N LEU A 38 -26.06 -28.60 -40.30
CA LEU A 38 -24.88 -28.88 -39.50
C LEU A 38 -25.08 -28.44 -38.05
N LEU A 39 -25.61 -27.25 -37.81
CA LEU A 39 -25.90 -26.74 -36.46
C LEU A 39 -26.84 -27.68 -35.70
N VAL A 40 -27.97 -28.06 -36.32
CA VAL A 40 -28.94 -28.99 -35.72
C VAL A 40 -28.29 -30.34 -35.43
N THR A 41 -27.45 -30.83 -36.34
CA THR A 41 -26.76 -32.11 -36.18
C THR A 41 -25.76 -32.08 -35.04
N PHE A 42 -24.92 -31.04 -34.93
CA PHE A 42 -23.96 -30.92 -33.84
C PHE A 42 -24.66 -30.71 -32.50
N ARG A 43 -25.75 -29.94 -32.44
CA ARG A 43 -26.56 -29.77 -31.23
C ARG A 43 -27.13 -31.12 -30.76
N HIS A 44 -27.70 -31.89 -31.68
CA HIS A 44 -28.15 -33.25 -31.38
C HIS A 44 -27.02 -34.14 -30.86
N CYS A 45 -25.83 -34.06 -31.45
CA CYS A 45 -24.66 -34.80 -30.96
C CYS A 45 -24.27 -34.41 -29.53
N LYS A 46 -24.37 -33.13 -29.14
CA LYS A 46 -24.12 -32.64 -27.77
C LYS A 46 -25.10 -33.23 -26.76
N ASP A 47 -26.39 -33.15 -27.07
CA ASP A 47 -27.47 -33.51 -26.15
C ASP A 47 -27.71 -35.02 -26.10
N SER A 48 -27.13 -35.77 -27.03
CA SER A 48 -27.35 -37.21 -27.17
C SER A 48 -27.03 -38.03 -25.92
N ASN A 49 -26.04 -37.63 -25.12
CA ASN A 49 -25.68 -38.33 -23.88
C ASN A 49 -26.79 -38.23 -22.80
N THR A 50 -27.51 -37.12 -22.72
CA THR A 50 -28.64 -36.97 -21.78
C THR A 50 -29.90 -37.65 -22.33
N LEU A 51 -30.09 -37.62 -23.66
CA LEU A 51 -31.25 -38.18 -24.32
C LEU A 51 -31.24 -39.70 -24.42
N TYR A 52 -30.05 -40.33 -24.54
CA TYR A 52 -29.94 -41.76 -24.88
C TYR A 52 -29.12 -42.58 -23.88
N GLY A 53 -28.80 -42.05 -22.69
CA GLY A 53 -27.80 -42.53 -21.72
C GLY A 53 -27.80 -44.00 -21.27
N GLY A 54 -28.72 -44.85 -21.75
CA GLY A 54 -28.74 -46.31 -21.53
C GLY A 54 -28.43 -47.18 -22.77
N TYR A 55 -28.25 -46.62 -23.97
CA TYR A 55 -28.14 -47.40 -25.22
C TYR A 55 -26.78 -47.30 -25.89
N SER A 56 -25.88 -48.25 -25.62
CA SER A 56 -24.50 -48.27 -26.14
C SER A 56 -24.39 -48.32 -27.67
N HIS A 57 -25.30 -49.01 -28.37
CA HIS A 57 -25.28 -49.13 -29.84
C HIS A 57 -25.55 -47.78 -30.56
N LYS A 58 -26.30 -46.86 -29.92
CA LYS A 58 -26.60 -45.54 -30.49
C LYS A 58 -25.38 -44.60 -30.46
N LEU A 59 -24.43 -44.83 -29.54
CA LEU A 59 -23.20 -44.05 -29.44
C LEU A 59 -22.30 -44.23 -30.68
N THR A 60 -22.26 -45.44 -31.26
CA THR A 60 -21.51 -45.72 -32.51
C THR A 60 -22.10 -45.04 -33.74
N GLU A 61 -23.43 -44.98 -33.84
CA GLU A 61 -24.12 -44.26 -34.93
C GLU A 61 -23.93 -42.74 -34.79
N LEU A 62 -23.99 -42.20 -33.56
CA LEU A 62 -23.71 -40.79 -33.27
C LEU A 62 -22.30 -40.36 -33.68
N LEU A 63 -21.29 -41.19 -33.40
CA LEU A 63 -19.92 -40.98 -33.87
C LEU A 63 -19.82 -40.93 -35.40
N THR A 64 -20.62 -41.76 -36.09
CA THR A 64 -20.67 -41.79 -37.56
C THR A 64 -21.34 -40.52 -38.10
N ILE A 65 -22.45 -40.10 -37.50
CA ILE A 65 -23.13 -38.85 -37.83
C ILE A 65 -22.20 -37.65 -37.63
N PHE A 66 -21.49 -37.59 -36.50
CA PHE A 66 -20.55 -36.53 -36.20
C PHE A 66 -19.41 -36.45 -37.23
N LYS A 67 -18.80 -37.58 -37.59
CA LYS A 67 -17.73 -37.63 -38.63
C LYS A 67 -18.24 -37.19 -40.00
N LEU A 68 -19.47 -37.57 -40.35
CA LEU A 68 -20.09 -37.18 -41.61
C LEU A 68 -20.39 -35.67 -41.62
N ALA A 69 -20.91 -35.12 -40.52
CA ALA A 69 -21.14 -33.70 -40.35
C ALA A 69 -19.83 -32.89 -40.41
N ASP A 70 -18.76 -33.34 -39.75
CA ASP A 70 -17.42 -32.73 -39.84
C ASP A 70 -16.89 -32.71 -41.30
N ASN A 71 -17.13 -33.79 -42.05
CA ASN A 71 -16.75 -33.82 -43.47
C ASN A 71 -17.56 -32.82 -44.31
N VAL A 72 -18.88 -32.78 -44.13
CA VAL A 72 -19.75 -31.81 -44.82
C VAL A 72 -19.38 -30.37 -44.45
N HIS A 73 -19.05 -30.11 -43.18
CA HIS A 73 -18.55 -28.82 -42.71
C HIS A 73 -17.26 -28.39 -43.41
N LYS A 74 -16.29 -29.30 -43.57
CA LYS A 74 -15.04 -29.04 -44.33
C LYS A 74 -15.31 -28.72 -45.79
N LYS A 75 -16.25 -29.43 -46.43
CA LYS A 75 -16.65 -29.17 -47.83
C LYS A 75 -17.35 -27.83 -47.97
N LEU A 76 -18.22 -27.47 -47.02
CA LEU A 76 -18.87 -26.16 -47.00
C LEU A 76 -17.83 -25.04 -46.85
N PHE A 77 -16.82 -25.22 -46.03
CA PHE A 77 -15.74 -24.25 -45.92
C PHE A 77 -14.96 -24.09 -47.24
N ALA A 78 -14.56 -25.21 -47.87
CA ALA A 78 -13.88 -25.18 -49.16
C ALA A 78 -14.72 -24.49 -50.24
N LEU A 79 -16.05 -24.57 -50.16
CA LEU A 79 -16.96 -23.87 -51.07
C LEU A 79 -16.78 -22.35 -50.96
N PHE A 80 -16.73 -21.81 -49.74
CA PHE A 80 -16.50 -20.37 -49.52
C PHE A 80 -15.11 -19.91 -49.97
N GLU A 81 -14.10 -20.78 -49.98
CA GLU A 81 -12.76 -20.46 -50.50
C GLU A 81 -12.78 -20.19 -52.01
N ILE A 82 -13.64 -20.87 -52.79
CA ILE A 82 -13.72 -20.72 -54.26
C ILE A 82 -14.75 -19.70 -54.76
N VAL A 83 -15.59 -19.15 -53.88
CA VAL A 83 -16.51 -18.04 -54.22
C VAL A 83 -15.71 -16.84 -54.73
N ALA A 84 -16.00 -16.39 -55.96
CA ALA A 84 -15.29 -15.26 -56.57
C ALA A 84 -15.98 -13.91 -56.32
N ASP A 85 -17.31 -13.92 -56.24
CA ASP A 85 -18.13 -12.71 -56.07
C ASP A 85 -19.24 -12.94 -55.03
N ALA A 86 -19.44 -11.95 -54.17
CA ALA A 86 -20.48 -11.88 -53.14
C ALA A 86 -20.99 -10.43 -52.94
N SER A 87 -20.88 -9.58 -53.96
CA SER A 87 -21.01 -8.10 -53.87
C SER A 87 -22.33 -7.60 -53.24
N ASP A 88 -23.41 -8.40 -53.26
CA ASP A 88 -24.73 -8.07 -52.68
C ASP A 88 -25.25 -9.15 -51.69
N GLU A 89 -24.39 -10.06 -51.23
CA GLU A 89 -24.78 -11.18 -50.36
C GLU A 89 -24.34 -10.95 -48.89
N GLY A 90 -24.24 -9.67 -48.49
CA GLY A 90 -23.82 -9.28 -47.13
C GLY A 90 -24.69 -9.91 -46.04
N VAL A 91 -26.02 -9.83 -46.18
CA VAL A 91 -26.97 -10.43 -45.23
C VAL A 91 -26.78 -11.94 -45.09
N LEU A 92 -26.62 -12.65 -46.21
CA LEU A 92 -26.37 -14.10 -46.18
C LEU A 92 -25.06 -14.42 -45.47
N LEU A 93 -23.99 -13.68 -45.78
CA LEU A 93 -22.70 -13.87 -45.13
C LEU A 93 -22.79 -13.64 -43.62
N GLN A 94 -23.56 -12.64 -43.17
CA GLN A 94 -23.82 -12.41 -41.75
C GLN A 94 -24.59 -13.57 -41.11
N GLU A 95 -25.62 -14.12 -41.77
CA GLU A 95 -26.35 -15.29 -41.28
C GLU A 95 -25.45 -16.53 -41.17
N VAL A 96 -24.62 -16.79 -42.19
CA VAL A 96 -23.64 -17.89 -42.16
C VAL A 96 -22.66 -17.71 -41.01
N LEU A 97 -22.09 -16.51 -40.83
CA LEU A 97 -21.19 -16.21 -39.73
C LEU A 97 -21.89 -16.36 -38.37
N LYS A 98 -23.16 -15.97 -38.24
CA LYS A 98 -23.96 -16.18 -37.03
C LYS A 98 -24.11 -17.67 -36.71
N PHE A 99 -24.46 -18.51 -37.70
CA PHE A 99 -24.55 -19.96 -37.50
C PHE A 99 -23.20 -20.59 -37.13
N LEU A 100 -22.08 -20.11 -37.69
CA LEU A 100 -20.73 -20.54 -37.30
C LEU A 100 -20.46 -20.21 -35.82
N VAL A 101 -20.87 -19.05 -35.31
CA VAL A 101 -20.71 -18.70 -33.89
C VAL A 101 -21.53 -19.63 -32.99
N GLU A 102 -22.80 -19.87 -33.33
CA GLU A 102 -23.66 -20.81 -32.59
C GLU A 102 -23.11 -22.24 -32.60
N MET A 103 -22.52 -22.68 -33.72
CA MET A 103 -21.83 -23.97 -33.80
C MET A 103 -20.58 -23.98 -32.92
N GLY A 104 -19.84 -22.88 -32.81
CA GLY A 104 -18.68 -22.76 -31.93
C GLY A 104 -19.03 -23.08 -30.47
N GLU A 105 -20.12 -22.50 -29.96
CA GLU A 105 -20.63 -22.75 -28.60
C GLU A 105 -20.96 -24.22 -28.33
N ILE A 106 -21.44 -24.92 -29.35
CA ILE A 106 -21.76 -26.34 -29.28
C ILE A 106 -20.48 -27.18 -29.34
N LEU A 107 -19.63 -26.91 -30.33
CA LEU A 107 -18.43 -27.69 -30.62
C LEU A 107 -17.37 -27.55 -29.53
N ALA A 108 -17.31 -26.41 -28.83
CA ALA A 108 -16.44 -26.20 -27.67
C ALA A 108 -16.65 -27.27 -26.58
N CYS A 109 -17.87 -27.81 -26.45
CA CYS A 109 -18.18 -28.87 -25.49
C CYS A 109 -17.95 -30.29 -26.02
N ILE A 110 -17.95 -30.48 -27.35
CA ILE A 110 -17.90 -31.81 -27.98
C ILE A 110 -16.49 -32.17 -28.44
N ASN A 111 -15.85 -31.30 -29.24
CA ASN A 111 -14.59 -31.61 -29.90
C ASN A 111 -13.77 -30.34 -30.20
N VAL A 112 -12.66 -30.17 -29.48
CA VAL A 112 -11.77 -29.02 -29.59
C VAL A 112 -11.19 -28.84 -30.99
N LYS A 113 -10.86 -29.91 -31.72
CA LYS A 113 -10.27 -29.81 -33.06
C LYS A 113 -11.27 -29.29 -34.09
N VAL A 114 -12.51 -29.77 -34.03
CA VAL A 114 -13.58 -29.31 -34.92
C VAL A 114 -13.99 -27.88 -34.55
N ASN A 115 -13.98 -27.51 -33.26
CA ASN A 115 -14.20 -26.13 -32.84
C ASN A 115 -13.12 -25.16 -33.38
N ALA A 116 -11.84 -25.52 -33.25
CA ALA A 116 -10.76 -24.69 -33.79
C ALA A 116 -10.85 -24.55 -35.32
N PHE A 117 -11.26 -25.62 -36.03
CA PHE A 117 -11.54 -25.56 -37.45
C PHE A 117 -12.73 -24.62 -37.77
N ASN A 118 -13.82 -24.69 -37.00
CA ASN A 118 -14.96 -23.78 -37.15
C ASN A 118 -14.57 -22.30 -37.03
N TRP A 119 -13.75 -21.96 -36.02
CA TRP A 119 -13.22 -20.59 -35.87
C TRP A 119 -12.27 -20.20 -37.00
N LYS A 120 -11.49 -21.15 -37.53
CA LYS A 120 -10.69 -20.91 -38.75
C LYS A 120 -11.58 -20.61 -39.96
N CYS A 121 -12.68 -21.35 -40.14
CA CYS A 121 -13.66 -21.11 -41.19
C CYS A 121 -14.26 -19.70 -41.06
N TYR A 122 -14.72 -19.37 -39.84
CA TYR A 122 -15.27 -18.07 -39.50
C TYR A 122 -14.30 -16.93 -39.88
N MET A 123 -13.05 -17.02 -39.42
CA MET A 123 -12.05 -15.98 -39.70
C MET A 123 -11.72 -15.85 -41.18
N SER A 124 -11.60 -16.95 -41.91
CA SER A 124 -11.29 -16.92 -43.33
C SER A 124 -12.41 -16.29 -44.15
N ILE A 125 -13.68 -16.60 -43.83
CA ILE A 125 -14.84 -15.98 -44.48
C ILE A 125 -14.90 -14.49 -44.13
N ALA A 126 -14.82 -14.15 -42.84
CA ALA A 126 -14.89 -12.78 -42.36
C ALA A 126 -13.78 -11.90 -42.97
N GLN A 127 -12.55 -12.42 -43.09
CA GLN A 127 -11.45 -11.69 -43.70
C GLN A 127 -11.65 -11.50 -45.21
N LYS A 128 -12.00 -12.57 -45.93
CA LYS A 128 -12.21 -12.55 -47.39
C LYS A 128 -13.30 -11.55 -47.80
N PHE A 129 -14.39 -11.48 -47.03
CA PHE A 129 -15.55 -10.63 -47.32
C PHE A 129 -15.67 -9.40 -46.43
N SER A 130 -14.59 -9.01 -45.74
CA SER A 130 -14.57 -7.86 -44.81
C SER A 130 -15.08 -6.56 -45.43
N HIS A 131 -14.73 -6.28 -46.68
CA HIS A 131 -15.18 -5.10 -47.42
C HIS A 131 -16.70 -5.03 -47.65
N ILE A 132 -17.37 -6.18 -47.78
CA ILE A 132 -18.85 -6.27 -47.89
C ILE A 132 -19.46 -6.15 -46.49
N LEU A 133 -18.93 -6.92 -45.53
CA LEU A 133 -19.44 -6.95 -44.15
C LEU A 133 -19.35 -5.58 -43.46
N ASN A 134 -18.31 -4.79 -43.73
CA ASN A 134 -18.16 -3.43 -43.20
C ASN A 134 -19.23 -2.45 -43.71
N LYS A 135 -19.78 -2.66 -44.91
CA LYS A 135 -20.87 -1.81 -45.44
C LYS A 135 -22.20 -2.07 -44.72
N GLU A 136 -22.41 -3.31 -44.28
CA GLU A 136 -23.66 -3.81 -43.68
C GLU A 136 -23.70 -3.69 -42.14
N SER A 137 -22.84 -2.85 -41.54
CA SER A 137 -22.75 -2.65 -40.08
C SER A 137 -22.57 -3.93 -39.26
N PHE A 138 -21.65 -4.80 -39.70
CA PHE A 138 -21.37 -6.08 -39.03
C PHE A 138 -20.93 -5.90 -37.57
N SER A 139 -21.64 -6.53 -36.63
CA SER A 139 -21.27 -6.54 -35.20
C SER A 139 -20.41 -7.75 -34.84
N ILE A 140 -19.31 -7.48 -34.14
CA ILE A 140 -18.42 -8.51 -33.58
C ILE A 140 -18.74 -8.85 -32.11
N ARG A 141 -19.84 -8.36 -31.55
CA ARG A 141 -20.14 -8.58 -30.12
C ARG A 141 -20.35 -10.03 -29.75
N GLN A 142 -21.25 -10.72 -30.45
CA GLN A 142 -21.53 -12.14 -30.16
C GLN A 142 -20.30 -13.04 -30.33
N PRO A 143 -19.52 -12.99 -31.43
CA PRO A 143 -18.33 -13.83 -31.56
C PRO A 143 -17.29 -13.53 -30.47
N LEU A 144 -17.12 -12.26 -30.07
CA LEU A 144 -16.24 -11.91 -28.96
C LEU A 144 -16.72 -12.52 -27.63
N ILE A 145 -18.00 -12.40 -27.29
CA ILE A 145 -18.56 -13.00 -26.07
C ILE A 145 -18.34 -14.51 -26.05
N THR A 146 -18.60 -15.19 -27.16
CA THR A 146 -18.39 -16.65 -27.27
C THR A 146 -16.92 -17.02 -27.06
N LEU A 147 -16.00 -16.36 -27.77
CA LEU A 147 -14.55 -16.62 -27.64
C LEU A 147 -14.02 -16.32 -26.23
N VAL A 148 -14.46 -15.21 -25.62
CA VAL A 148 -14.13 -14.85 -24.25
C VAL A 148 -14.59 -15.94 -23.28
N ASN A 149 -15.83 -16.40 -23.40
CA ASN A 149 -16.35 -17.48 -22.58
C ASN A 149 -15.55 -18.78 -22.75
N GLU A 150 -15.14 -19.12 -23.98
CA GLU A 150 -14.27 -20.27 -24.22
C GLU A 150 -12.91 -20.12 -23.54
N ILE A 151 -12.27 -18.94 -23.62
CA ILE A 151 -10.98 -18.67 -22.95
C ILE A 151 -11.15 -18.82 -21.43
N ILE A 152 -12.15 -18.15 -20.85
CA ILE A 152 -12.40 -18.17 -19.40
C ILE A 152 -12.64 -19.60 -18.92
N ASN A 153 -13.44 -20.39 -19.64
CA ASN A 153 -13.72 -21.77 -19.28
C ASN A 153 -12.48 -22.66 -19.35
N ASN A 154 -11.61 -22.45 -20.35
CA ASN A 154 -10.38 -23.21 -20.46
C ASN A 154 -9.35 -22.83 -19.39
N LEU A 155 -9.23 -21.54 -19.03
CA LEU A 155 -8.38 -21.07 -17.94
C LEU A 155 -8.84 -21.62 -16.58
N LYS A 156 -10.16 -21.65 -16.31
CA LYS A 156 -10.72 -22.27 -15.08
C LYS A 156 -10.38 -23.75 -14.93
N LEU A 157 -10.19 -24.46 -16.03
CA LEU A 157 -9.90 -25.90 -16.04
C LEU A 157 -8.41 -26.22 -16.08
N MET A 158 -7.51 -25.24 -15.91
CA MET A 158 -6.05 -25.46 -15.94
C MET A 158 -5.53 -26.36 -14.82
N LYS A 159 -6.24 -26.53 -13.69
CA LYS A 159 -5.84 -27.47 -12.62
C LYS A 159 -6.06 -28.95 -13.00
N LYS A 160 -6.59 -29.26 -14.18
CA LYS A 160 -6.85 -30.63 -14.65
C LYS A 160 -5.80 -31.10 -15.65
N ASP A 161 -5.73 -32.41 -15.86
CA ASP A 161 -4.92 -33.02 -16.92
C ASP A 161 -5.17 -32.34 -18.28
N ASN A 162 -4.09 -32.06 -19.02
CA ASN A 162 -4.04 -31.32 -20.29
C ASN A 162 -4.04 -29.79 -20.23
N ALA A 163 -3.57 -29.18 -19.13
CA ALA A 163 -3.42 -27.73 -18.98
C ALA A 163 -2.76 -27.05 -20.20
N GLN A 164 -1.62 -27.57 -20.67
CA GLN A 164 -0.89 -26.98 -21.81
C GLN A 164 -1.69 -26.95 -23.11
N ASN A 165 -2.47 -28.00 -23.42
CA ASN A 165 -3.32 -28.03 -24.61
C ASN A 165 -4.46 -27.01 -24.52
N ARG A 166 -5.02 -26.80 -23.33
CA ARG A 166 -6.03 -25.76 -23.08
C ARG A 166 -5.44 -24.36 -23.23
N ILE A 167 -4.24 -24.13 -22.72
CA ILE A 167 -3.55 -22.84 -22.87
C ILE A 167 -3.25 -22.53 -24.34
N ARG A 168 -2.81 -23.53 -25.12
CA ARG A 168 -2.62 -23.38 -26.58
C ARG A 168 -3.92 -23.04 -27.31
N LEU A 169 -5.05 -23.62 -26.90
CA LEU A 169 -6.37 -23.26 -27.44
C LEU A 169 -6.75 -21.82 -27.09
N CYS A 170 -6.54 -21.39 -25.84
CA CYS A 170 -6.75 -20.00 -25.44
C CYS A 170 -5.92 -19.04 -26.30
N ASN A 171 -4.64 -19.33 -26.55
CA ASN A 171 -3.79 -18.53 -27.43
C ASN A 171 -4.34 -18.44 -28.87
N PHE A 172 -4.83 -19.55 -29.42
CA PHE A 172 -5.50 -19.52 -30.72
C PHE A 172 -6.73 -18.59 -30.69
N ASN A 173 -7.58 -18.71 -29.67
CA ASN A 173 -8.77 -17.86 -29.51
C ASN A 173 -8.40 -16.37 -29.32
N PHE A 174 -7.32 -16.07 -28.59
CA PHE A 174 -6.79 -14.70 -28.49
C PHE A 174 -6.42 -14.13 -29.84
N LYS A 175 -5.70 -14.90 -30.67
CA LYS A 175 -5.35 -14.46 -32.04
C LYS A 175 -6.57 -14.21 -32.91
N VAL A 176 -7.62 -15.01 -32.75
CA VAL A 176 -8.92 -14.79 -33.42
C VAL A 176 -9.54 -13.47 -32.95
N ILE A 177 -9.59 -13.21 -31.63
CA ILE A 177 -10.07 -11.94 -31.06
C ILE A 177 -9.29 -10.75 -31.62
N SER A 178 -7.95 -10.77 -31.55
CA SER A 178 -7.11 -9.67 -32.04
C SER A 178 -7.39 -9.39 -33.53
N LYS A 179 -7.51 -10.43 -34.36
CA LYS A 179 -7.78 -10.26 -35.79
C LYS A 179 -9.19 -9.73 -36.06
N LEU A 180 -10.19 -10.07 -35.25
CA LEU A 180 -11.54 -9.49 -35.37
C LEU A 180 -11.56 -8.02 -35.01
N CYS A 181 -10.87 -7.64 -33.93
CA CYS A 181 -10.69 -6.24 -33.56
C CYS A 181 -9.96 -5.46 -34.66
N GLU A 182 -8.93 -6.04 -35.29
CA GLU A 182 -8.22 -5.41 -36.40
C GLU A 182 -9.12 -5.19 -37.64
N LEU A 183 -9.97 -6.17 -37.99
CA LEU A 183 -10.80 -6.12 -39.21
C LEU A 183 -12.07 -5.26 -39.06
N PHE A 184 -12.69 -5.28 -37.87
CA PHE A 184 -14.04 -4.74 -37.64
C PHE A 184 -14.13 -3.83 -36.41
N GLY A 185 -13.01 -3.50 -35.76
CA GLY A 185 -12.95 -2.70 -34.53
C GLY A 185 -13.24 -1.20 -34.71
N THR A 186 -14.04 -0.80 -35.69
CA THR A 186 -14.43 0.60 -35.86
C THR A 186 -15.42 1.04 -34.78
N ASN A 187 -16.29 0.15 -34.29
CA ASN A 187 -17.21 0.41 -33.19
C ASN A 187 -16.59 0.10 -31.81
N THR A 188 -15.66 0.95 -31.39
CA THR A 188 -14.90 0.82 -30.13
C THR A 188 -15.80 0.66 -28.90
N GLN A 189 -16.92 1.38 -28.82
CA GLN A 189 -17.84 1.32 -27.69
C GLN A 189 -18.41 -0.07 -27.41
N GLU A 190 -18.54 -0.91 -28.45
CA GLU A 190 -19.16 -2.23 -28.33
C GLU A 190 -18.17 -3.30 -27.82
N TYR A 191 -16.90 -3.25 -28.25
CA TYR A 191 -15.92 -4.28 -27.89
C TYR A 191 -14.98 -3.89 -26.74
N CYS A 192 -14.67 -2.60 -26.52
CA CYS A 192 -13.74 -2.19 -25.45
C CYS A 192 -14.14 -2.78 -24.07
N PRO A 193 -15.43 -2.75 -23.65
CA PRO A 193 -15.85 -3.33 -22.37
C PRO A 193 -15.61 -4.85 -22.29
N ILE A 194 -15.91 -5.57 -23.38
CA ILE A 194 -15.76 -7.03 -23.45
C ILE A 194 -14.29 -7.43 -23.31
N ILE A 195 -13.39 -6.72 -23.99
CA ILE A 195 -11.96 -6.98 -23.89
C ILE A 195 -11.44 -6.59 -22.50
N TYR A 196 -11.89 -5.48 -21.91
CA TYR A 196 -11.50 -5.11 -20.55
C TYR A 196 -11.90 -6.17 -19.51
N ASP A 197 -13.13 -6.69 -19.60
CA ASP A 197 -13.61 -7.77 -18.73
C ASP A 197 -12.81 -9.08 -18.92
N LEU A 198 -12.41 -9.38 -20.16
CA LEU A 198 -11.50 -10.49 -20.47
C LEU A 198 -10.14 -10.28 -19.79
N LEU A 199 -9.51 -9.11 -19.96
CA LEU A 199 -8.23 -8.79 -19.34
C LEU A 199 -8.32 -8.95 -17.82
N HIS A 200 -9.35 -8.36 -17.20
CA HIS A 200 -9.58 -8.48 -15.77
C HIS A 200 -9.68 -9.95 -15.34
N THR A 201 -10.38 -10.79 -16.11
CA THR A 201 -10.46 -12.23 -15.81
C THR A 201 -9.13 -12.95 -16.00
N CYS A 202 -8.34 -12.59 -17.02
CA CYS A 202 -7.02 -13.17 -17.27
C CYS A 202 -6.01 -12.85 -16.17
N TYR A 203 -6.05 -11.64 -15.59
CA TYR A 203 -5.17 -11.26 -14.48
C TYR A 203 -5.36 -12.10 -13.21
N ARG A 204 -6.46 -12.85 -13.08
CA ARG A 204 -6.60 -13.89 -12.04
C ARG A 204 -5.57 -15.02 -12.18
N TYR A 205 -5.04 -15.21 -13.39
CA TYR A 205 -4.04 -16.21 -13.73
C TYR A 205 -2.67 -15.59 -14.02
N TYR A 206 -2.41 -14.39 -13.50
CA TYR A 206 -1.12 -13.70 -13.65
C TYR A 206 0.02 -14.57 -13.09
N PRO A 207 1.14 -14.77 -13.82
CA PRO A 207 2.14 -15.78 -13.46
C PRO A 207 2.64 -15.71 -12.01
N PRO A 208 2.94 -14.53 -11.43
CA PRO A 208 3.29 -14.42 -10.01
C PRO A 208 2.21 -14.97 -9.05
N LEU A 209 0.94 -14.78 -9.38
CA LEU A 209 -0.16 -15.32 -8.56
C LEU A 209 -0.28 -16.83 -8.66
N LEU A 210 0.06 -17.39 -9.83
CA LEU A 210 0.10 -18.84 -10.01
C LEU A 210 1.22 -19.47 -9.19
N VAL A 211 2.36 -18.77 -9.02
CA VAL A 211 3.43 -19.18 -8.09
C VAL A 211 2.89 -19.26 -6.66
N LEU A 212 2.13 -18.25 -6.21
CA LEU A 212 1.49 -18.27 -4.88
C LEU A 212 0.43 -19.36 -4.71
N GLU A 213 -0.24 -19.75 -5.79
CA GLU A 213 -1.20 -20.87 -5.80
C GLU A 213 -0.52 -22.24 -6.02
N GLU A 214 0.81 -22.31 -6.00
CA GLU A 214 1.61 -23.53 -6.12
C GLU A 214 1.35 -24.31 -7.42
N TYR A 215 1.12 -23.61 -8.53
CA TYR A 215 1.07 -24.24 -9.85
C TYR A 215 2.43 -24.77 -10.29
N GLN A 216 2.44 -25.78 -11.17
CA GLN A 216 3.68 -26.30 -11.75
C GLN A 216 4.36 -25.26 -12.64
N GLU A 217 5.69 -25.15 -12.55
CA GLU A 217 6.51 -24.14 -13.24
C GLU A 217 6.34 -24.18 -14.77
N ASP A 218 6.22 -25.36 -15.36
CA ASP A 218 5.99 -25.53 -16.80
C ASP A 218 4.65 -24.92 -17.25
N VAL A 219 3.61 -25.05 -16.44
CA VAL A 219 2.30 -24.43 -16.70
C VAL A 219 2.42 -22.91 -16.59
N ILE A 220 3.13 -22.40 -15.59
CA ILE A 220 3.35 -20.96 -15.39
C ILE A 220 4.09 -20.35 -16.59
N CYS A 221 5.18 -20.97 -17.05
CA CYS A 221 5.92 -20.51 -18.23
C CYS A 221 5.08 -20.51 -19.51
N VAL A 222 4.21 -21.52 -19.68
CA VAL A 222 3.34 -21.61 -20.86
C VAL A 222 2.22 -20.56 -20.79
N VAL A 223 1.67 -20.27 -19.61
CA VAL A 223 0.71 -19.18 -19.41
C VAL A 223 1.35 -17.83 -19.73
N ASP A 224 2.55 -17.57 -19.21
CA ASP A 224 3.25 -16.30 -19.42
C ASP A 224 3.52 -16.07 -20.93
N SER A 225 4.17 -17.04 -21.57
CA SER A 225 4.57 -16.94 -22.97
C SER A 225 3.41 -16.92 -23.97
N LEU A 226 2.32 -17.66 -23.73
CA LEU A 226 1.22 -17.78 -24.70
C LEU A 226 -0.01 -16.94 -24.39
N ILE A 227 -0.29 -16.64 -23.12
CA ILE A 227 -1.46 -15.86 -22.70
C ILE A 227 -1.04 -14.43 -22.41
N PHE A 228 -0.08 -14.22 -21.51
CA PHE A 228 0.27 -12.86 -21.09
C PHE A 228 0.98 -12.06 -22.18
N SER A 229 1.65 -12.71 -23.13
CA SER A 229 2.04 -12.07 -24.40
C SER A 229 0.84 -11.46 -25.13
N GLN A 230 -0.26 -12.19 -25.31
CA GLN A 230 -1.44 -11.70 -26.03
C GLN A 230 -2.23 -10.65 -25.22
N VAL A 231 -2.32 -10.84 -23.90
CA VAL A 231 -2.94 -9.89 -22.97
C VAL A 231 -2.20 -8.55 -23.00
N ALA A 232 -0.86 -8.55 -23.07
CA ALA A 232 -0.06 -7.33 -23.15
C ALA A 232 -0.30 -6.56 -24.45
N ASP A 233 -0.41 -7.27 -25.58
CA ASP A 233 -0.69 -6.65 -26.89
C ASP A 233 -2.12 -6.05 -26.92
N LEU A 234 -3.13 -6.81 -26.48
CA LEU A 234 -4.51 -6.32 -26.40
C LEU A 234 -4.68 -5.14 -25.43
N LEU A 235 -3.95 -5.13 -24.32
CA LEU A 235 -3.95 -4.02 -23.39
C LEU A 235 -3.36 -2.76 -24.04
N ARG A 236 -2.27 -2.91 -24.79
CA ARG A 236 -1.67 -1.79 -25.53
C ARG A 236 -2.65 -1.21 -26.53
N ASP A 237 -3.32 -2.07 -27.30
CA ASP A 237 -4.33 -1.65 -28.28
C ASP A 237 -5.52 -0.95 -27.61
N LEU A 238 -5.97 -1.43 -26.45
CA LEU A 238 -7.03 -0.79 -25.67
C LEU A 238 -6.63 0.59 -25.16
N CYS A 239 -5.39 0.75 -24.69
CA CYS A 239 -4.85 2.04 -24.26
C CYS A 239 -4.84 3.09 -25.39
N LEU A 240 -4.86 2.68 -26.67
CA LEU A 240 -4.97 3.60 -27.80
C LEU A 240 -6.39 4.14 -28.01
N GLN A 241 -7.41 3.49 -27.43
CA GLN A 241 -8.80 3.79 -27.73
C GLN A 241 -9.39 4.83 -26.76
N PRO A 242 -9.97 5.94 -27.23
CA PRO A 242 -10.62 6.93 -26.36
C PRO A 242 -11.78 6.37 -25.51
N CYS A 243 -12.49 5.34 -26.01
CA CYS A 243 -13.53 4.60 -25.28
C CYS A 243 -13.03 4.10 -23.91
N PHE A 244 -11.74 3.74 -23.82
CA PHE A 244 -11.19 2.97 -22.72
C PHE A 244 -11.14 3.82 -21.45
N TYR A 245 -10.85 5.12 -21.59
CA TYR A 245 -10.81 6.06 -20.47
C TYR A 245 -12.20 6.27 -19.84
N GLN A 246 -13.28 6.16 -20.62
CA GLN A 246 -14.64 6.17 -20.08
C GLN A 246 -14.97 4.90 -19.29
N ILE A 247 -14.34 3.77 -19.65
CA ILE A 247 -14.43 2.53 -18.90
C ILE A 247 -13.66 2.69 -17.59
N LEU A 248 -12.41 3.18 -17.65
CA LEU A 248 -11.56 3.42 -16.47
C LEU A 248 -12.22 4.35 -15.44
N GLU A 249 -12.92 5.40 -15.88
CA GLU A 249 -13.65 6.29 -14.98
C GLU A 249 -14.78 5.57 -14.20
N LYS A 250 -15.38 4.55 -14.81
CA LYS A 250 -16.47 3.76 -14.21
C LYS A 250 -15.97 2.57 -13.41
N VAL A 251 -14.66 2.31 -13.40
CA VAL A 251 -14.11 1.16 -12.68
C VAL A 251 -14.34 1.38 -11.19
N GLN A 252 -15.23 0.58 -10.63
CA GLN A 252 -15.46 0.58 -9.21
C GLN A 252 -14.74 -0.58 -8.53
N PRO A 253 -14.15 -0.31 -7.36
CA PRO A 253 -13.54 -1.33 -6.54
C PRO A 253 -14.55 -2.41 -6.10
N VAL A 254 -14.41 -3.64 -6.59
CA VAL A 254 -15.19 -4.80 -6.09
C VAL A 254 -14.33 -5.58 -5.10
N ALA A 255 -14.76 -5.61 -3.84
CA ALA A 255 -14.01 -6.18 -2.71
C ALA A 255 -13.59 -7.66 -2.88
N GLN A 256 -14.24 -8.41 -3.77
CA GLN A 256 -13.95 -9.83 -4.00
C GLN A 256 -12.74 -10.08 -4.92
N ASN A 257 -12.24 -9.06 -5.63
CA ASN A 257 -11.17 -9.21 -6.64
C ASN A 257 -10.02 -8.20 -6.46
N THR A 258 -9.75 -7.76 -5.23
CA THR A 258 -8.75 -6.75 -4.89
C THR A 258 -7.37 -6.99 -5.51
N LEU A 259 -6.91 -8.23 -5.43
CA LEU A 259 -5.61 -8.63 -5.93
C LEU A 259 -5.49 -8.51 -7.46
N VAL A 260 -6.53 -8.94 -8.17
CA VAL A 260 -6.62 -8.86 -9.64
C VAL A 260 -6.68 -7.41 -10.09
N PHE A 261 -7.44 -6.60 -9.34
CA PHE A 261 -7.56 -5.16 -9.58
C PHE A 261 -6.20 -4.46 -9.50
N TYR A 262 -5.35 -4.75 -8.50
CA TYR A 262 -4.01 -4.16 -8.44
C TYR A 262 -3.14 -4.57 -9.62
N ALA A 263 -3.13 -5.86 -9.97
CA ALA A 263 -2.30 -6.38 -11.06
C ALA A 263 -2.65 -5.74 -12.41
N ILE A 264 -3.95 -5.64 -12.73
CA ILE A 264 -4.39 -4.99 -13.97
C ILE A 264 -4.15 -3.48 -13.94
N THR A 265 -4.47 -2.81 -12.83
CA THR A 265 -4.31 -1.35 -12.69
C THR A 265 -2.84 -0.96 -12.85
N PHE A 266 -1.93 -1.68 -12.21
CA PHE A 266 -0.50 -1.47 -12.35
C PHE A 266 -0.04 -1.64 -13.81
N LYS A 267 -0.49 -2.70 -14.50
CA LYS A 267 -0.09 -2.90 -15.90
C LYS A 267 -0.69 -1.86 -16.83
N VAL A 268 -1.95 -1.45 -16.60
CA VAL A 268 -2.59 -0.35 -17.33
C VAL A 268 -1.77 0.93 -17.17
N MET A 269 -1.38 1.28 -15.94
CA MET A 269 -0.55 2.45 -15.65
C MET A 269 0.79 2.41 -16.41
N SER A 270 1.51 1.29 -16.33
CA SER A 270 2.77 1.10 -17.07
C SER A 270 2.59 1.15 -18.60
N SER A 271 1.48 0.61 -19.11
CA SER A 271 1.15 0.63 -20.55
C SER A 271 0.79 2.02 -21.06
N LEU A 272 0.10 2.82 -20.24
CA LEU A 272 -0.27 4.20 -20.58
C LEU A 272 0.99 5.06 -20.77
N LEU A 273 1.94 4.97 -19.84
CA LEU A 273 3.22 5.70 -19.91
C LEU A 273 4.04 5.39 -21.14
N SER A 274 4.11 4.11 -21.52
CA SER A 274 4.94 3.64 -22.63
C SER A 274 4.33 3.91 -24.01
N SER A 275 3.01 4.08 -24.09
CA SER A 275 2.31 4.15 -25.38
C SER A 275 2.11 5.59 -25.85
N HIS A 276 1.43 6.46 -25.08
CA HIS A 276 1.14 7.84 -25.50
C HIS A 276 0.88 8.78 -24.31
N PRO A 277 1.87 9.59 -23.88
CA PRO A 277 1.68 10.55 -22.78
C PRO A 277 0.61 11.61 -23.08
N GLU A 278 0.44 12.00 -24.36
CA GLU A 278 -0.59 12.98 -24.78
C GLU A 278 -2.03 12.50 -24.58
N ILE A 279 -2.29 11.20 -24.53
CA ILE A 279 -3.65 10.69 -24.30
C ILE A 279 -3.97 10.65 -22.80
N ILE A 280 -2.94 10.55 -21.95
CA ILE A 280 -3.07 10.61 -20.49
C ILE A 280 -3.66 11.95 -20.05
N THR A 281 -3.30 13.05 -20.72
CA THR A 281 -3.86 14.38 -20.40
C THR A 281 -5.36 14.50 -20.64
N PHE A 282 -5.93 13.70 -21.54
CA PHE A 282 -7.38 13.70 -21.82
C PHE A 282 -8.13 12.57 -21.10
N GLY A 283 -7.41 11.54 -20.67
CA GLY A 283 -7.94 10.44 -19.88
C GLY A 283 -8.17 10.86 -18.44
N ARG A 284 -9.37 10.59 -17.91
CA ARG A 284 -9.72 10.82 -16.50
C ARG A 284 -9.02 9.81 -15.57
N VAL A 285 -7.70 9.87 -15.51
CA VAL A 285 -6.84 8.92 -14.79
C VAL A 285 -6.95 9.11 -13.28
N SER A 286 -7.35 10.30 -12.83
CA SER A 286 -7.62 10.58 -11.41
C SER A 286 -8.59 9.59 -10.77
N ALA A 287 -9.65 9.17 -11.46
CA ALA A 287 -10.61 8.18 -10.97
C ALA A 287 -9.95 6.81 -10.70
N MET A 288 -9.05 6.37 -11.59
CA MET A 288 -8.30 5.12 -11.43
C MET A 288 -7.33 5.19 -10.25
N ILE A 289 -6.62 6.31 -10.08
CA ILE A 289 -5.72 6.53 -8.94
C ILE A 289 -6.51 6.57 -7.63
N GLY A 290 -7.67 7.24 -7.60
CA GLY A 290 -8.58 7.24 -6.45
C GLY A 290 -9.10 5.85 -6.09
N ALA A 291 -9.51 5.06 -7.10
CA ALA A 291 -9.92 3.67 -6.91
C ALA A 291 -8.77 2.80 -6.37
N PHE A 292 -7.53 3.04 -6.84
CA PHE A 292 -6.33 2.36 -6.34
C PHE A 292 -6.13 2.58 -4.84
N PHE A 293 -6.15 3.83 -4.37
CA PHE A 293 -6.02 4.13 -2.93
C PHE A 293 -7.21 3.62 -2.10
N THR A 294 -8.43 3.69 -2.64
CA THR A 294 -9.63 3.15 -1.98
C THR A 294 -9.52 1.63 -1.78
N MET A 295 -8.91 0.92 -2.73
CA MET A 295 -8.62 -0.51 -2.57
C MET A 295 -7.52 -0.76 -1.57
N LEU A 296 -6.45 0.04 -1.61
CA LEU A 296 -5.32 -0.10 -0.69
C LEU A 296 -5.75 0.05 0.77
N GLU A 297 -6.69 0.95 1.03
CA GLU A 297 -7.29 1.11 2.35
C GLU A 297 -8.04 -0.16 2.80
N ARG A 298 -8.76 -0.82 1.90
CA ARG A 298 -9.63 -1.98 2.19
C ARG A 298 -8.92 -3.34 2.14
N GLY A 299 -7.80 -3.44 1.44
CA GLY A 299 -7.15 -4.71 1.12
C GLY A 299 -5.67 -4.57 0.81
N HIS A 300 -4.91 -3.94 1.71
CA HIS A 300 -3.45 -3.83 1.59
C HIS A 300 -2.74 -5.18 1.72
N SER A 301 -3.33 -6.16 2.43
CA SER A 301 -2.69 -7.49 2.54
C SER A 301 -2.56 -8.18 1.20
N GLU A 302 -3.56 -8.01 0.33
CA GLU A 302 -3.60 -8.55 -1.02
C GLU A 302 -2.62 -7.81 -1.94
N PHE A 303 -2.42 -6.51 -1.75
CA PHE A 303 -1.39 -5.74 -2.44
C PHE A 303 0.01 -6.29 -2.13
N TRP A 304 0.28 -6.57 -0.85
CA TRP A 304 1.52 -7.18 -0.40
C TRP A 304 1.68 -8.63 -0.88
N ASP A 305 0.60 -9.40 -0.99
CA ASP A 305 0.65 -10.72 -1.63
C ASP A 305 1.19 -10.62 -3.06
N VAL A 306 0.74 -9.64 -3.86
CA VAL A 306 1.28 -9.43 -5.21
C VAL A 306 2.77 -9.04 -5.15
N ILE A 307 3.15 -8.11 -4.26
CA ILE A 307 4.55 -7.68 -4.14
C ILE A 307 5.46 -8.87 -3.79
N ILE A 308 5.08 -9.67 -2.78
CA ILE A 308 5.81 -10.86 -2.36
C ILE A 308 5.94 -11.85 -3.51
N ALA A 309 4.86 -12.07 -4.27
CA ALA A 309 4.86 -12.97 -5.42
C ALA A 309 5.83 -12.54 -6.53
N THR A 310 6.12 -11.23 -6.63
CA THR A 310 6.97 -10.65 -7.67
C THR A 310 8.39 -10.32 -7.23
N ALA A 311 8.72 -10.54 -5.95
CA ALA A 311 9.94 -10.05 -5.32
C ALA A 311 11.25 -10.71 -5.84
N ASP A 312 11.16 -11.75 -6.68
CA ASP A 312 12.34 -12.42 -7.26
C ASP A 312 13.03 -11.61 -8.38
N ASN A 313 12.44 -10.50 -8.84
CA ASN A 313 13.07 -9.55 -9.74
C ASN A 313 13.55 -8.31 -8.97
N LYS A 314 14.72 -7.80 -9.35
CA LYS A 314 15.53 -6.80 -8.62
C LYS A 314 14.86 -5.45 -8.24
N ASN A 315 13.59 -5.23 -8.58
CA ASN A 315 12.76 -4.11 -8.12
C ASN A 315 11.45 -4.68 -7.55
N SER A 316 11.05 -4.20 -6.38
CA SER A 316 9.75 -4.59 -5.83
C SER A 316 8.62 -3.94 -6.66
N LEU A 317 7.49 -4.63 -6.86
CA LEU A 317 6.30 -4.02 -7.49
C LEU A 317 5.88 -2.70 -6.81
N TYR A 318 6.24 -2.52 -5.54
CA TYR A 318 6.06 -1.26 -4.81
C TYR A 318 6.85 -0.13 -5.45
N ASP A 319 8.15 -0.33 -5.69
CA ASP A 319 9.04 0.67 -6.27
C ASP A 319 8.58 1.07 -7.67
N ASP A 320 8.24 0.07 -8.50
CA ASP A 320 7.71 0.33 -9.83
C ASP A 320 6.35 1.05 -9.77
N SER A 321 5.53 0.79 -8.74
CA SER A 321 4.25 1.49 -8.56
C SER A 321 4.48 2.96 -8.22
N VAL A 322 5.42 3.26 -7.32
CA VAL A 322 5.80 4.64 -6.97
C VAL A 322 6.32 5.38 -8.20
N VAL A 323 7.22 4.75 -8.97
CA VAL A 323 7.82 5.36 -10.16
C VAL A 323 6.75 5.61 -11.23
N ASN A 324 5.97 4.59 -11.60
CA ASN A 324 4.94 4.70 -12.64
C ASN A 324 3.86 5.72 -12.27
N LEU A 325 3.36 5.70 -11.03
CA LEU A 325 2.36 6.69 -10.60
C LEU A 325 2.93 8.11 -10.62
N ALA A 326 4.16 8.30 -10.15
CA ALA A 326 4.80 9.61 -10.20
C ALA A 326 5.01 10.09 -11.65
N ASP A 327 5.45 9.22 -12.56
CA ASP A 327 5.61 9.55 -13.99
C ASP A 327 4.28 9.93 -14.64
N ILE A 328 3.19 9.22 -14.32
CA ILE A 328 1.85 9.56 -14.82
C ILE A 328 1.45 10.95 -14.35
N ILE A 329 1.66 11.26 -13.08
CA ILE A 329 1.29 12.55 -12.49
C ILE A 329 2.02 13.71 -13.15
N CYS A 330 3.31 13.56 -13.47
CA CYS A 330 4.12 14.61 -14.09
C CYS A 330 3.69 14.95 -15.52
N VAL A 331 2.88 14.10 -16.18
CA VAL A 331 2.37 14.33 -17.54
C VAL A 331 0.89 14.71 -17.58
N LEU A 332 0.24 14.94 -16.42
CA LEU A 332 -1.17 15.35 -16.37
C LEU A 332 -1.36 16.81 -16.77
N ASN A 333 -2.58 17.14 -17.23
CA ASN A 333 -3.00 18.54 -17.34
C ASN A 333 -3.36 19.12 -15.97
N GLU A 334 -3.54 20.44 -15.89
CA GLU A 334 -3.82 21.14 -14.62
C GLU A 334 -5.10 20.63 -13.92
N GLU A 335 -6.16 20.32 -14.69
CA GLU A 335 -7.44 19.86 -14.13
C GLU A 335 -7.31 18.48 -13.47
N GLU A 336 -6.69 17.51 -14.14
CA GLU A 336 -6.45 16.17 -13.60
C GLU A 336 -5.39 16.20 -12.50
N PHE A 337 -4.35 17.04 -12.63
CA PHE A 337 -3.35 17.20 -11.58
C PHE A 337 -4.00 17.66 -10.27
N ASN A 338 -4.85 18.68 -10.31
CA ASN A 338 -5.57 19.18 -9.13
C ASN A 338 -6.45 18.09 -8.47
N ARG A 339 -7.07 17.21 -9.28
CA ARG A 339 -7.84 16.07 -8.75
C ARG A 339 -6.93 15.04 -8.08
N VAL A 340 -5.81 14.69 -8.70
CA VAL A 340 -4.86 13.72 -8.14
C VAL A 340 -4.15 14.29 -6.90
N GLU A 341 -3.85 15.58 -6.87
CA GLU A 341 -3.32 16.28 -5.69
C GLU A 341 -4.24 16.07 -4.48
N GLN A 342 -5.55 16.29 -4.66
CA GLN A 342 -6.54 16.05 -3.60
C GLN A 342 -6.57 14.58 -3.16
N ILE A 343 -6.53 13.64 -4.11
CA ILE A 343 -6.51 12.19 -3.81
C ILE A 343 -5.29 11.82 -2.97
N LEU A 344 -4.11 12.29 -3.35
CA LEU A 344 -2.87 11.97 -2.64
C LEU A 344 -2.86 12.58 -1.23
N PHE A 345 -3.32 13.82 -1.06
CA PHE A 345 -3.43 14.41 0.27
C PHE A 345 -4.47 13.67 1.12
N GLN A 346 -5.64 13.33 0.57
CA GLN A 346 -6.61 12.49 1.26
C GLN A 346 -5.96 11.18 1.71
N ALA A 347 -5.21 10.51 0.84
CA ALA A 347 -4.51 9.27 1.17
C ALA A 347 -3.45 9.44 2.28
N ILE A 348 -2.77 10.59 2.40
CA ILE A 348 -1.86 10.89 3.52
C ILE A 348 -2.63 10.94 4.85
N PHE A 349 -3.81 11.56 4.85
CA PHE A 349 -4.63 11.76 6.06
C PHE A 349 -5.54 10.59 6.43
N VAL A 350 -5.61 9.54 5.61
CA VAL A 350 -6.33 8.29 5.90
C VAL A 350 -5.62 7.51 7.03
N GLU A 351 -6.40 6.81 7.87
CA GLU A 351 -5.88 6.04 9.03
C GLU A 351 -5.16 4.75 8.65
N CYS A 352 -5.05 4.45 7.35
CA CYS A 352 -4.32 3.30 6.79
C CYS A 352 -2.85 3.70 6.54
N PRO A 353 -1.88 3.15 7.30
CA PRO A 353 -0.46 3.51 7.15
C PRO A 353 0.08 3.25 5.75
N TRP A 354 -0.43 2.23 5.06
CA TRP A 354 0.03 1.85 3.72
C TRP A 354 -0.39 2.84 2.64
N CYS A 355 -1.62 3.39 2.74
CA CYS A 355 -2.06 4.47 1.87
C CYS A 355 -1.18 5.70 2.05
N SER A 356 -0.95 6.09 3.32
CA SER A 356 -0.15 7.27 3.63
C SER A 356 1.30 7.09 3.18
N LEU A 357 1.94 5.96 3.47
CA LEU A 357 3.32 5.70 3.06
C LEU A 357 3.50 5.76 1.54
N LEU A 358 2.63 5.07 0.79
CA LEU A 358 2.70 5.07 -0.65
C LEU A 358 2.42 6.47 -1.23
N ALA A 359 1.43 7.19 -0.70
CA ALA A 359 1.13 8.55 -1.13
C ALA A 359 2.30 9.51 -0.86
N VAL A 360 2.96 9.40 0.30
CA VAL A 360 4.15 10.18 0.64
C VAL A 360 5.31 9.85 -0.31
N ASP A 361 5.52 8.58 -0.66
CA ASP A 361 6.58 8.17 -1.58
C ASP A 361 6.32 8.69 -3.01
N ILE A 362 5.09 8.58 -3.50
CA ILE A 362 4.68 9.10 -4.81
C ILE A 362 4.87 10.62 -4.85
N TRP A 363 4.35 11.35 -3.86
CA TRP A 363 4.51 12.80 -3.79
C TRP A 363 5.98 13.22 -3.79
N ASN A 364 6.82 12.59 -2.95
CA ASN A 364 8.23 12.90 -2.92
C ASN A 364 8.93 12.62 -4.25
N MET A 365 8.50 11.59 -4.98
CA MET A 365 9.02 11.31 -6.32
C MET A 365 8.56 12.37 -7.34
N VAL A 366 7.29 12.79 -7.31
CA VAL A 366 6.76 13.87 -8.16
C VAL A 366 7.52 15.18 -7.89
N LEU A 367 7.65 15.60 -6.63
CA LEU A 367 8.35 16.84 -6.25
C LEU A 367 9.84 16.82 -6.62
N ARG A 368 10.45 15.65 -6.78
CA ARG A 368 11.84 15.51 -7.26
C ARG A 368 11.97 15.63 -8.77
N LYS A 369 10.93 15.24 -9.52
CA LYS A 369 10.91 15.29 -10.99
C LYS A 369 10.48 16.66 -11.51
N GLU A 370 9.60 17.34 -10.77
CA GLU A 370 9.07 18.65 -11.07
C GLU A 370 10.01 19.81 -10.69
N ASN A 371 9.62 21.04 -11.05
CA ASN A 371 10.38 22.24 -10.69
C ASN A 371 10.38 22.48 -9.17
N LEU A 372 11.54 22.89 -8.62
CA LEU A 372 11.73 23.28 -7.21
C LEU A 372 10.74 24.35 -6.73
N GLN A 373 10.23 25.20 -7.63
CA GLN A 373 9.18 26.16 -7.30
C GLN A 373 7.87 25.48 -6.89
N LEU A 374 7.41 24.46 -7.63
CA LEU A 374 6.21 23.71 -7.28
C LEU A 374 6.40 23.04 -5.92
N SER A 375 7.58 22.46 -5.67
CA SER A 375 7.90 21.87 -4.37
C SER A 375 7.78 22.87 -3.21
N TYR A 376 8.30 24.09 -3.40
CA TYR A 376 8.16 25.17 -2.41
C TYR A 376 6.70 25.57 -2.18
N GLU A 377 5.92 25.74 -3.26
CA GLU A 377 4.51 26.14 -3.20
C GLU A 377 3.64 25.05 -2.53
N THR A 378 3.85 23.78 -2.86
CA THR A 378 3.16 22.64 -2.23
C THR A 378 3.46 22.59 -0.72
N ILE A 379 4.72 22.74 -0.31
CA ILE A 379 5.09 22.76 1.12
C ILE A 379 4.40 23.91 1.85
N CYS A 380 4.42 25.11 1.25
CA CYS A 380 3.73 26.28 1.78
C CYS A 380 2.24 26.04 1.98
N ASN A 381 1.56 25.54 0.94
CA ASN A 381 0.12 25.31 0.98
C ASN A 381 -0.25 24.27 2.05
N VAL A 382 0.53 23.20 2.17
CA VAL A 382 0.32 22.16 3.17
C VAL A 382 0.52 22.72 4.58
N ILE A 383 1.57 23.53 4.82
CA ILE A 383 1.79 24.17 6.12
C ILE A 383 0.62 25.09 6.47
N ASP A 384 0.18 25.94 5.52
CA ASP A 384 -0.91 26.90 5.75
C ASP A 384 -2.22 26.18 6.09
N GLN A 385 -2.53 25.07 5.41
CA GLN A 385 -3.74 24.28 5.68
C GLN A 385 -3.66 23.41 6.94
N THR A 386 -2.46 23.03 7.38
CA THR A 386 -2.27 22.10 8.52
C THR A 386 -1.74 22.78 9.79
N LYS A 387 -1.66 24.12 9.80
CA LYS A 387 -1.10 24.89 10.91
C LYS A 387 -1.70 24.54 12.28
N CYS A 388 -3.03 24.42 12.36
CA CYS A 388 -3.72 24.04 13.60
C CYS A 388 -3.40 22.60 14.04
N LEU A 389 -3.19 21.68 13.10
CA LEU A 389 -2.83 20.30 13.40
C LEU A 389 -1.38 20.21 13.91
N LEU A 390 -0.46 20.93 13.26
CA LEU A 390 0.95 21.03 13.68
C LEU A 390 1.10 21.69 15.07
N ALA A 391 0.21 22.62 15.43
CA ALA A 391 0.22 23.24 16.75
C ALA A 391 -0.26 22.28 17.88
N ASN A 392 -1.09 21.28 17.56
CA ASN A 392 -1.77 20.42 18.53
C ASN A 392 -1.20 18.99 18.58
N GLU A 393 0.14 18.85 18.61
CA GLU A 393 0.79 17.53 18.57
C GLU A 393 0.48 16.60 19.75
N HIS A 394 0.05 17.17 20.89
CA HIS A 394 -0.31 16.43 22.10
C HIS A 394 -1.48 15.46 21.89
N LEU A 395 -2.25 15.63 20.82
CA LEU A 395 -3.36 14.74 20.45
C LEU A 395 -2.89 13.39 19.88
N ASN A 396 -1.59 13.20 19.58
CA ASN A 396 -1.00 11.94 19.11
C ASN A 396 -1.76 11.28 17.95
N GLN A 397 -2.20 12.07 16.98
CA GLN A 397 -2.91 11.60 15.80
C GLN A 397 -1.94 10.94 14.79
N PRO A 398 -2.22 9.73 14.27
CA PRO A 398 -1.39 9.07 13.27
C PRO A 398 -1.13 9.94 12.03
N GLN A 399 -2.13 10.71 11.61
CA GLN A 399 -2.06 11.65 10.49
C GLN A 399 -0.89 12.64 10.62
N LEU A 400 -0.60 13.09 11.84
CA LEU A 400 0.50 14.01 12.09
C LEU A 400 1.86 13.36 11.83
N ILE A 401 2.00 12.06 12.06
CA ILE A 401 3.24 11.32 11.79
C ILE A 401 3.49 11.27 10.28
N PHE A 402 2.45 10.96 9.50
CA PHE A 402 2.54 10.90 8.04
C PHE A 402 2.81 12.27 7.43
N LEU A 403 2.12 13.30 7.93
CA LEU A 403 2.34 14.69 7.52
C LEU A 403 3.77 15.15 7.82
N LYS A 404 4.30 14.86 9.01
CA LYS A 404 5.68 15.20 9.37
C LYS A 404 6.69 14.52 8.46
N ASN A 405 6.47 13.24 8.16
CA ASN A 405 7.34 12.47 7.26
C ASN A 405 7.33 13.07 5.84
N PHE A 406 6.15 13.40 5.31
CA PHE A 406 6.01 14.09 4.04
C PHE A 406 6.78 15.41 4.01
N LEU A 407 6.50 16.30 4.97
CA LEU A 407 7.11 17.63 5.05
C LEU A 407 8.64 17.54 5.21
N GLN A 408 9.15 16.66 6.08
CA GLN A 408 10.60 16.45 6.25
C GLN A 408 11.28 16.09 4.93
N ARG A 409 10.76 15.07 4.24
CA ARG A 409 11.34 14.59 2.98
C ARG A 409 11.22 15.61 1.84
N ALA A 410 10.10 16.32 1.77
CA ALA A 410 9.89 17.37 0.79
C ALA A 410 10.86 18.54 1.03
N PHE A 411 11.04 18.96 2.29
CA PHE A 411 12.00 20.00 2.67
C PHE A 411 13.45 19.62 2.35
N ASP A 412 13.82 18.36 2.59
CA ASP A 412 15.17 17.87 2.27
C ASP A 412 15.48 17.94 0.77
N ASN A 413 14.46 17.86 -0.10
CA ASN A 413 14.63 18.01 -1.56
C ASN A 413 14.78 19.50 -1.99
N LEU A 414 14.45 20.48 -1.15
CA LEU A 414 14.57 21.90 -1.50
C LEU A 414 16.04 22.36 -1.55
N SER A 415 16.34 23.27 -2.49
CA SER A 415 17.62 23.96 -2.55
C SER A 415 17.77 24.99 -1.41
N PRO A 416 19.00 25.39 -1.05
CA PRO A 416 19.25 26.37 0.03
C PRO A 416 18.49 27.70 -0.15
N ASN A 417 18.30 28.15 -1.39
CA ASN A 417 17.59 29.41 -1.67
C ASN A 417 16.10 29.32 -1.29
N TYR A 418 15.42 28.23 -1.67
CA TYR A 418 14.01 28.02 -1.30
C TYR A 418 13.84 27.76 0.20
N ARG A 419 14.83 27.15 0.87
CA ARG A 419 14.85 27.02 2.33
C ARG A 419 14.92 28.39 3.02
N ALA A 420 15.71 29.34 2.48
CA ALA A 420 15.73 30.71 2.97
C ALA A 420 14.38 31.43 2.75
N MET A 421 13.76 31.25 1.58
CA MET A 421 12.42 31.80 1.31
C MET A 421 11.33 31.24 2.24
N LEU A 422 11.46 29.97 2.68
CA LEU A 422 10.56 29.40 3.70
C LEU A 422 10.75 30.07 5.06
N LEU A 423 11.99 30.40 5.42
CA LEU A 423 12.31 31.13 6.65
C LEU A 423 11.72 32.55 6.64
N ASP A 424 11.77 33.23 5.50
CA ASP A 424 11.16 34.55 5.33
C ASP A 424 9.63 34.48 5.46
N LYS A 425 8.99 33.47 4.84
CA LYS A 425 7.53 33.30 4.90
C LYS A 425 7.04 32.84 6.28
N TYR A 426 7.79 31.97 6.95
CA TYR A 426 7.47 31.44 8.27
C TYR A 426 8.57 31.77 9.28
N PRO A 427 8.59 33.01 9.82
CA PRO A 427 9.59 33.37 10.82
C PRO A 427 9.55 32.47 12.05
N LEU A 428 10.73 32.10 12.57
CA LEU A 428 10.89 31.16 13.69
C LEU A 428 10.13 31.56 14.96
N HIS A 429 10.18 32.85 15.32
CA HIS A 429 9.56 33.37 16.54
C HIS A 429 8.04 33.18 16.60
N SER A 430 7.35 33.12 15.45
CA SER A 430 5.90 32.94 15.37
C SER A 430 5.48 31.53 14.94
N ASN A 431 6.38 30.74 14.36
CA ASN A 431 6.06 29.47 13.73
C ASN A 431 6.97 28.31 14.20
N LEU A 432 7.34 28.30 15.48
CA LEU A 432 8.14 27.21 16.07
C LEU A 432 7.54 25.82 15.78
N HIS A 433 6.21 25.67 15.84
CA HIS A 433 5.50 24.42 15.53
C HIS A 433 5.76 23.89 14.11
N VAL A 434 6.01 24.77 13.14
CA VAL A 434 6.37 24.39 11.77
C VAL A 434 7.82 23.92 11.72
N TRP A 435 8.75 24.69 12.30
CA TRP A 435 10.19 24.39 12.23
C TRP A 435 10.61 23.15 13.01
N LYS A 436 9.83 22.76 14.04
CA LYS A 436 9.97 21.46 14.71
C LYS A 436 9.90 20.28 13.74
N VAL A 437 9.04 20.39 12.72
CA VAL A 437 8.90 19.34 11.72
C VAL A 437 10.22 19.14 10.99
N PHE A 438 10.98 20.20 10.70
CA PHE A 438 12.26 20.13 9.97
C PHE A 438 13.49 19.91 10.87
N ARG A 439 13.30 19.65 12.16
CA ARG A 439 14.34 19.27 13.15
C ARG A 439 15.44 20.30 13.41
N PHE A 440 15.28 21.56 12.99
CA PHE A 440 16.23 22.68 13.19
C PHE A 440 17.68 22.49 12.66
N GLU A 441 18.07 21.29 12.21
CA GLU A 441 19.43 20.94 11.77
C GLU A 441 19.93 21.76 10.56
N HIS A 442 18.99 22.29 9.76
CA HIS A 442 19.28 23.02 8.51
C HIS A 442 19.15 24.55 8.64
N LEU A 443 18.99 25.08 9.86
CA LEU A 443 18.80 26.51 10.06
C LEU A 443 20.12 27.30 9.94
N PRO A 444 20.08 28.51 9.34
CA PRO A 444 21.21 29.43 9.38
C PRO A 444 21.61 29.79 10.81
N LYS A 445 22.91 29.97 11.05
CA LYS A 445 23.44 30.35 12.38
C LYS A 445 22.84 31.66 12.94
N THR A 446 22.41 32.57 12.06
CA THR A 446 21.81 33.85 12.44
C THR A 446 20.48 33.69 13.20
N GLU A 447 19.79 32.57 13.00
CA GLU A 447 18.50 32.29 13.60
C GLU A 447 18.57 31.56 14.96
N LEU A 448 19.78 31.24 15.43
CA LEU A 448 20.02 30.63 16.75
C LEU A 448 19.49 31.49 17.91
N VAL A 449 19.27 32.79 17.69
CA VAL A 449 18.68 33.71 18.67
C VAL A 449 17.25 33.30 19.04
N GLY A 450 16.43 32.87 18.07
CA GLY A 450 15.06 32.41 18.33
C GLY A 450 15.03 31.13 19.17
N ILE A 451 16.01 30.24 18.94
CA ILE A 451 16.19 29.01 19.71
C ILE A 451 16.63 29.32 21.14
N ALA A 452 17.55 30.26 21.32
CA ALA A 452 18.00 30.70 22.64
C ALA A 452 16.86 31.33 23.47
N ALA A 453 15.98 32.12 22.84
CA ALA A 453 14.80 32.68 23.49
C ALA A 453 13.86 31.60 24.02
N GLU A 454 13.65 30.52 23.26
CA GLU A 454 12.80 29.41 23.69
C GLU A 454 13.44 28.60 24.83
N ILE A 455 14.76 28.41 24.82
CA ILE A 455 15.49 27.80 25.94
C ILE A 455 15.28 28.62 27.22
N ILE A 456 15.40 29.95 27.14
CA ILE A 456 15.15 30.85 28.27
C ILE A 456 13.70 30.73 28.76
N ASN A 457 12.74 30.65 27.83
CA ASN A 457 11.32 30.48 28.16
C ASN A 457 11.07 29.17 28.93
N VAL A 458 11.64 28.05 28.47
CA VAL A 458 11.55 26.75 29.17
C VAL A 458 12.14 26.82 30.58
N VAL A 459 13.30 27.47 30.75
CA VAL A 459 13.93 27.65 32.07
C VAL A 459 13.03 28.49 32.98
N HIS A 460 12.49 29.60 32.48
CA HIS A 460 11.61 30.48 33.24
C HIS A 460 10.31 29.79 33.67
N LYS A 461 9.64 29.08 32.74
CA LYS A 461 8.41 28.34 33.04
C LYS A 461 8.66 27.14 33.96
N THR A 462 9.82 26.49 33.86
CA THR A 462 10.25 25.47 34.82
C THR A 462 10.33 26.04 36.24
N ASN A 463 10.95 27.20 36.40
CA ASN A 463 11.05 27.86 37.71
C ASN A 463 9.67 28.28 38.24
N SER A 464 8.77 28.76 37.38
CA SER A 464 7.37 29.05 37.75
C SER A 464 6.61 27.80 38.21
N LEU A 465 6.81 26.66 37.53
CA LEU A 465 6.21 25.38 37.90
C LEU A 465 6.69 24.90 39.27
N ILE A 466 7.99 24.96 39.52
CA ILE A 466 8.58 24.55 40.81
C ILE A 466 8.12 25.48 41.94
N ALA A 467 7.99 26.78 41.66
CA ALA A 467 7.47 27.77 42.61
C ALA A 467 5.95 27.68 42.84
N GLY A 468 5.23 26.81 42.11
CA GLY A 468 3.78 26.64 42.23
C GLY A 468 2.93 27.76 41.61
N ASN A 469 3.55 28.65 40.85
CA ASN A 469 2.89 29.77 40.20
C ASN A 469 2.41 29.45 38.78
N CYS A 470 2.70 28.23 38.29
CA CYS A 470 2.37 27.81 36.93
C CYS A 470 0.87 27.54 36.76
N ASN A 471 0.25 28.24 35.81
CA ASN A 471 -1.12 27.99 35.40
C ASN A 471 -1.19 26.93 34.27
N SER A 472 -2.41 26.55 33.87
CA SER A 472 -2.64 25.53 32.82
C SER A 472 -2.01 25.89 31.47
N GLU A 473 -2.12 27.15 31.06
CA GLU A 473 -1.61 27.65 29.78
C GLU A 473 -0.07 27.66 29.79
N GLU A 474 0.51 28.08 30.90
CA GLU A 474 1.96 28.04 31.13
C GLU A 474 2.52 26.62 31.15
N PHE A 475 1.75 25.65 31.66
CA PHE A 475 2.15 24.24 31.62
C PHE A 475 2.09 23.68 30.20
N GLN A 476 1.11 24.07 29.39
CA GLN A 476 1.07 23.72 27.97
C GLN A 476 2.24 24.34 27.20
N ILE A 477 2.56 25.62 27.46
CA ILE A 477 3.74 26.30 26.90
C ILE A 477 5.03 25.60 27.32
N LEU A 478 5.14 25.12 28.56
CA LEU A 478 6.29 24.33 28.99
C LEU A 478 6.40 23.00 28.23
N CYS A 479 5.27 22.31 28.01
CA CYS A 479 5.25 21.07 27.24
C CYS A 479 5.67 21.29 25.79
N THR A 480 5.18 22.34 25.14
CA THR A 480 5.56 22.69 23.77
C THR A 480 7.00 23.16 23.69
N GLY A 481 7.52 23.87 24.70
CA GLY A 481 8.92 24.28 24.77
C GLY A 481 9.88 23.11 24.98
N LEU A 482 9.55 22.17 25.89
CA LEU A 482 10.33 20.93 26.06
C LEU A 482 10.38 20.11 24.77
N ASP A 483 9.27 20.05 24.06
CA ASP A 483 9.20 19.43 22.75
C ASP A 483 10.11 20.14 21.73
N THR A 484 10.12 21.48 21.67
CA THR A 484 11.07 22.25 20.84
C THR A 484 12.51 21.89 21.18
N VAL A 485 12.84 21.89 22.47
CA VAL A 485 14.17 21.59 23.00
C VAL A 485 14.62 20.16 22.67
N SER A 486 13.67 19.22 22.56
CA SER A 486 13.96 17.83 22.19
C SER A 486 14.46 17.64 20.75
N TYR A 487 14.42 18.67 19.91
CA TYR A 487 15.01 18.65 18.57
C TYR A 487 16.30 19.47 18.47
N ILE A 488 16.67 20.23 19.52
CA ILE A 488 17.91 20.99 19.54
C ILE A 488 19.07 20.04 19.82
N ARG A 489 20.05 20.02 18.92
CA ARG A 489 21.38 19.43 19.20
C ARG A 489 22.29 20.54 19.71
N GLU A 490 23.23 20.20 20.59
CA GLU A 490 24.16 21.18 21.14
C GLU A 490 24.94 21.86 19.99
N HIS A 491 24.73 23.16 19.84
CA HIS A 491 25.56 24.04 19.03
C HIS A 491 26.52 24.74 19.98
N SER A 492 27.81 24.75 19.66
CA SER A 492 28.89 25.29 20.49
C SER A 492 28.75 26.77 20.91
N GLU A 493 27.74 27.46 20.39
CA GLU A 493 27.52 28.90 20.53
C GLU A 493 26.35 29.24 21.48
N ILE A 494 25.57 28.26 21.98
CA ILE A 494 24.45 28.48 22.93
C ILE A 494 24.81 27.90 24.29
N ASP A 495 24.73 28.71 25.36
CA ASP A 495 24.89 28.22 26.74
C ASP A 495 23.65 27.42 27.18
N THR A 496 23.84 26.11 27.37
CA THR A 496 22.78 25.17 27.77
C THR A 496 22.82 24.84 29.27
N SER A 497 23.72 25.46 30.04
CA SER A 497 23.94 25.14 31.47
C SER A 497 22.68 25.33 32.33
N HIS A 498 21.95 26.43 32.11
CA HIS A 498 20.70 26.72 32.81
C HIS A 498 19.56 25.77 32.42
N LEU A 499 19.55 25.30 31.17
CA LEU A 499 18.59 24.30 30.68
C LEU A 499 18.83 22.93 31.32
N ILE A 500 20.09 22.49 31.41
CA ILE A 500 20.46 21.22 32.06
C ILE A 500 20.01 21.22 33.53
N LEU A 501 20.19 22.35 34.23
CA LEU A 501 19.70 22.52 35.60
C LEU A 501 18.17 22.47 35.67
N ALA A 502 17.47 23.16 34.76
CA ALA A 502 16.02 23.16 34.68
C ALA A 502 15.46 21.74 34.43
N LEU A 503 16.02 21.00 33.47
CA LEU A 503 15.65 19.60 33.19
C LEU A 503 15.82 18.70 34.41
N PHE A 504 16.94 18.84 35.15
CA PHE A 504 17.15 18.09 36.39
C PHE A 504 16.11 18.41 37.47
N ASN A 505 15.75 19.68 37.61
CA ASN A 505 14.74 20.10 38.58
C ASN A 505 13.34 19.61 38.19
N LEU A 506 13.01 19.55 36.88
CA LEU A 506 11.77 18.92 36.40
C LEU A 506 11.71 17.44 36.77
N TRP A 507 12.81 16.69 36.65
CA TRP A 507 12.86 15.30 37.09
C TRP A 507 12.57 15.14 38.59
N LYS A 508 13.13 16.02 39.44
CA LYS A 508 12.79 16.05 40.88
C LYS A 508 11.30 16.33 41.12
N TRP A 509 10.74 17.28 40.37
CA TRP A 509 9.33 17.63 40.48
C TRP A 509 8.42 16.46 40.05
N VAL A 510 8.77 15.75 38.98
CA VAL A 510 8.04 14.57 38.49
C VAL A 510 7.98 13.46 39.53
N VAL A 511 9.13 13.12 40.14
CA VAL A 511 9.22 12.07 41.18
C VAL A 511 8.32 12.40 42.37
N ASN A 512 8.18 13.68 42.72
CA ASN A 512 7.37 14.12 43.86
C ASN A 512 5.86 14.19 43.57
N ASN A 513 5.44 14.26 42.30
CA ASN A 513 4.03 14.54 41.95
C ASN A 513 3.30 13.39 41.23
N GLN A 514 4.01 12.44 40.61
CA GLN A 514 3.50 11.17 40.03
C GLN A 514 2.06 11.20 39.44
N LEU A 515 1.78 12.10 38.50
CA LEU A 515 0.43 12.32 37.92
C LEU A 515 0.13 11.40 36.72
N ASN A 516 0.42 10.10 36.86
CA ASN A 516 0.41 9.13 35.75
C ASN A 516 -0.96 8.90 35.09
N GLU A 517 -2.05 9.37 35.68
CA GLU A 517 -3.41 9.22 35.12
C GLU A 517 -3.71 10.27 34.04
N VAL A 518 -3.05 11.43 34.05
CA VAL A 518 -3.37 12.56 33.17
C VAL A 518 -2.67 12.45 31.81
N GLN A 519 -3.41 12.58 30.70
CA GLN A 519 -2.88 12.50 29.32
C GLN A 519 -1.79 13.55 29.05
N LEU A 520 -2.03 14.80 29.43
CA LEU A 520 -1.07 15.90 29.26
C LEU A 520 0.24 15.66 30.04
N PHE A 521 0.16 15.01 31.21
CA PHE A 521 1.33 14.63 31.99
C PHE A 521 2.13 13.50 31.32
N LYS A 522 1.46 12.52 30.68
CA LYS A 522 2.12 11.48 29.88
C LYS A 522 2.87 12.09 28.68
N TYR A 523 2.27 13.07 28.01
CA TYR A 523 2.91 13.85 26.94
C TYR A 523 4.11 14.64 27.48
N PHE A 524 3.94 15.37 28.58
CA PHE A 524 5.02 16.07 29.26
C PHE A 524 6.20 15.14 29.59
N LEU A 525 5.94 13.98 30.18
CA LEU A 525 6.97 13.01 30.53
C LEU A 525 7.70 12.47 29.31
N GLN A 526 6.97 12.19 28.22
CA GLN A 526 7.55 11.79 26.94
C GLN A 526 8.54 12.85 26.43
N LYS A 527 8.13 14.13 26.42
CA LYS A 527 8.97 15.24 25.92
C LYS A 527 10.14 15.55 26.85
N LEU A 528 9.96 15.41 28.16
CA LEU A 528 11.05 15.53 29.14
C LEU A 528 12.12 14.45 28.90
N ILE A 529 11.73 13.21 28.63
CA ILE A 529 12.67 12.12 28.29
C ILE A 529 13.42 12.43 27.00
N SER A 530 12.72 12.84 25.93
CA SER A 530 13.35 13.18 24.65
C SER A 530 14.33 14.36 24.79
N ALA A 531 13.93 15.43 25.48
CA ALA A 531 14.80 16.57 25.76
C ALA A 531 16.03 16.17 26.59
N THR A 532 15.83 15.39 27.66
CA THR A 532 16.93 14.92 28.52
C THR A 532 17.92 14.01 27.76
N SER A 533 17.42 13.24 26.79
CA SER A 533 18.25 12.34 25.97
C SER A 533 19.28 13.11 25.14
N ASN A 534 18.92 14.27 24.59
CA ASN A 534 19.85 15.08 23.78
C ASN A 534 20.99 15.69 24.61
N PHE A 535 20.71 16.09 25.85
CA PHE A 535 21.67 16.75 26.74
C PHE A 535 22.36 15.80 27.72
N LEU A 536 22.14 14.50 27.56
CA LEU A 536 22.61 13.45 28.46
C LEU A 536 24.12 13.49 28.76
N PRO A 537 25.02 13.79 27.78
CA PRO A 537 26.46 13.86 28.03
C PRO A 537 26.89 14.95 29.03
N HIS A 538 26.06 15.96 29.28
CA HIS A 538 26.39 17.11 30.13
C HIS A 538 25.96 16.95 31.58
N PHE A 539 25.21 15.89 31.91
CA PHE A 539 24.83 15.61 33.29
C PHE A 539 26.00 14.98 34.04
N SER A 540 26.21 15.42 35.29
CA SER A 540 27.08 14.68 36.20
C SER A 540 26.50 13.30 36.49
N ILE A 541 27.37 12.35 36.83
CA ILE A 541 27.00 10.94 37.06
C ILE A 541 25.91 10.80 38.12
N ASP A 542 25.98 11.55 39.22
CA ASP A 542 24.97 11.51 40.29
C ASP A 542 23.59 11.96 39.79
N LYS A 543 23.55 13.00 38.95
CA LYS A 543 22.30 13.50 38.35
C LYS A 543 21.75 12.49 37.35
N LEU A 544 22.61 11.87 36.57
CA LEU A 544 22.25 10.83 35.59
C LEU A 544 21.66 9.59 36.29
N LEU A 545 22.25 9.15 37.41
CA LEU A 545 21.70 8.06 38.22
C LEU A 545 20.32 8.41 38.81
N ALA A 546 20.14 9.63 39.30
CA ALA A 546 18.84 10.09 39.80
C ALA A 546 17.77 10.11 38.71
N ILE A 547 18.11 10.58 37.51
CA ILE A 547 17.22 10.59 36.33
C ILE A 547 16.88 9.15 35.92
N LEU A 548 17.86 8.25 35.83
CA LEU A 548 17.61 6.86 35.44
C LEU A 548 16.77 6.09 36.45
N ASN A 549 16.88 6.39 37.75
CA ASN A 549 16.00 5.84 38.77
C ASN A 549 14.57 6.38 38.60
N ALA A 550 14.41 7.69 38.39
CA ALA A 550 13.10 8.30 38.13
C ALA A 550 12.42 7.72 36.88
N VAL A 551 13.16 7.53 35.80
CA VAL A 551 12.66 6.87 34.57
C VAL A 551 12.25 5.43 34.87
N ASN A 552 13.07 4.68 35.61
CA ASN A 552 12.75 3.30 35.98
C ASN A 552 11.45 3.18 36.79
N ASP A 553 11.16 4.13 37.66
CA ASP A 553 9.93 4.15 38.46
C ASP A 553 8.69 4.45 37.60
N LEU A 554 8.86 5.21 36.51
CA LEU A 554 7.78 5.67 35.64
C LEU A 554 7.63 4.85 34.34
N LEU A 555 8.49 3.84 34.12
CA LEU A 555 8.46 2.96 32.94
C LEU A 555 7.12 2.23 32.75
N THR A 556 6.27 2.13 33.77
CA THR A 556 4.94 1.50 33.68
C THR A 556 3.81 2.47 33.29
N ALA A 557 4.09 3.77 33.13
CA ALA A 557 3.06 4.78 32.96
C ALA A 557 2.38 4.80 31.57
N ASN A 558 3.15 4.61 30.48
CA ASN A 558 2.63 4.63 29.10
C ASN A 558 3.61 3.93 28.12
N VAL A 559 3.09 3.30 27.07
CA VAL A 559 3.83 2.80 25.90
C VAL A 559 4.74 3.86 25.28
N ASN A 560 4.28 5.11 25.10
CA ASN A 560 5.11 6.18 24.52
C ASN A 560 6.32 6.54 25.40
N VAL A 561 6.16 6.44 26.73
CA VAL A 561 7.24 6.64 27.71
C VAL A 561 8.25 5.49 27.63
N GLN A 562 7.78 4.25 27.46
CA GLN A 562 8.63 3.07 27.28
C GLN A 562 9.48 3.17 26.00
N ILE A 563 8.88 3.59 24.88
CA ILE A 563 9.60 3.81 23.61
C ILE A 563 10.57 5.00 23.72
N SER A 564 10.17 6.09 24.37
CA SER A 564 11.09 7.23 24.55
C SER A 564 12.26 6.86 25.46
N THR A 565 12.04 5.96 26.42
CA THR A 565 13.10 5.42 27.27
C THR A 565 14.10 4.57 26.48
N THR A 566 13.66 3.78 25.48
CA THR A 566 14.61 3.05 24.62
C THR A 566 15.52 4.02 23.84
N SER A 567 14.99 5.17 23.40
CA SER A 567 15.80 6.22 22.76
C SER A 567 16.83 6.85 23.72
N LEU A 568 16.43 7.12 24.98
CA LEU A 568 17.34 7.59 26.02
C LEU A 568 18.48 6.58 26.28
N LEU A 569 18.13 5.29 26.37
CA LEU A 569 19.10 4.21 26.54
C LEU A 569 20.04 4.08 25.34
N SER A 570 19.55 4.26 24.10
CA SER A 570 20.40 4.29 22.91
C SER A 570 21.38 5.46 22.96
N THR A 571 20.97 6.64 23.42
CA THR A 571 21.87 7.80 23.51
C THR A 571 22.96 7.62 24.57
N LEU A 572 22.67 6.93 25.68
CA LEU A 572 23.69 6.51 26.66
C LEU A 572 24.81 5.67 26.02
N THR A 573 24.51 4.85 25.00
CA THR A 573 25.53 4.01 24.33
C THR A 573 26.59 4.82 23.59
N LYS A 574 26.25 6.04 23.18
CA LYS A 574 27.09 6.92 22.35
C LYS A 574 27.94 7.88 23.18
N GLY A 575 27.64 8.03 24.48
CA GLY A 575 28.37 8.89 25.41
C GLY A 575 29.55 8.18 26.08
N SER A 576 30.69 8.85 26.21
CA SER A 576 31.87 8.31 26.90
C SER A 576 31.69 8.30 28.42
N LEU A 577 31.40 7.14 29.01
CA LEU A 577 31.40 6.96 30.47
C LEU A 577 32.85 6.98 30.98
N ASN A 578 33.25 7.92 31.83
CA ASN A 578 34.68 8.20 32.12
C ASN A 578 35.32 7.43 33.30
N SER A 579 34.58 6.68 34.13
CA SER A 579 35.12 6.03 35.36
C SER A 579 34.60 4.60 35.60
N SER A 580 35.40 3.74 36.25
CA SER A 580 35.14 2.28 36.39
C SER A 580 34.12 1.89 37.48
N LEU A 581 34.00 2.68 38.54
CA LEU A 581 33.05 2.46 39.66
C LEU A 581 31.65 2.95 39.30
N ASP A 582 31.55 4.11 38.67
CA ASP A 582 30.29 4.72 38.24
C ASP A 582 29.63 3.95 37.08
N ARG A 583 30.45 3.36 36.20
CA ARG A 583 29.98 2.41 35.19
C ARG A 583 29.17 1.28 35.82
N LYS A 584 29.59 0.69 36.94
CA LYS A 584 28.85 -0.43 37.55
C LYS A 584 27.46 -0.03 38.05
N GLN A 585 27.32 1.14 38.67
CA GLN A 585 26.03 1.59 39.19
C GLN A 585 25.08 1.98 38.06
N VAL A 586 25.56 2.71 37.05
CA VAL A 586 24.78 3.07 35.86
C VAL A 586 24.34 1.83 35.10
N LEU A 587 25.25 0.87 34.88
CA LEU A 587 24.95 -0.41 34.23
C LEU A 587 23.86 -1.18 35.00
N THR A 588 23.93 -1.23 36.34
CA THR A 588 22.90 -1.89 37.17
C THR A 588 21.51 -1.26 36.98
N THR A 589 21.43 0.07 36.88
CA THR A 589 20.15 0.79 36.71
C THR A 589 19.61 0.65 35.27
N VAL A 590 20.47 0.71 34.27
CA VAL A 590 20.12 0.46 32.85
C VAL A 590 19.61 -0.97 32.65
N SER A 591 20.26 -1.92 33.30
CA SER A 591 19.88 -3.33 33.35
C SER A 591 18.47 -3.56 33.91
N LYS A 592 18.07 -2.85 34.97
CA LYS A 592 16.69 -2.88 35.47
C LYS A 592 15.69 -2.36 34.43
N ALA A 593 16.04 -1.32 33.69
CA ALA A 593 15.20 -0.77 32.63
C ALA A 593 15.01 -1.77 31.48
N PHE A 594 16.10 -2.40 31.01
CA PHE A 594 16.02 -3.45 29.99
C PHE A 594 15.20 -4.65 30.45
N HIS A 595 15.32 -5.08 31.70
CA HIS A 595 14.49 -6.16 32.22
C HIS A 595 12.99 -5.82 32.13
N LYS A 596 12.58 -4.61 32.53
CA LYS A 596 11.18 -4.16 32.43
C LYS A 596 10.69 -4.04 30.97
N LEU A 597 11.55 -3.58 30.06
CA LEU A 597 11.20 -3.40 28.64
C LEU A 597 11.13 -4.74 27.88
N LEU A 598 12.06 -5.65 28.13
CA LEU A 598 12.15 -6.95 27.45
C LEU A 598 11.16 -7.99 27.99
N THR A 599 10.64 -7.80 29.20
CA THR A 599 9.52 -8.60 29.74
C THR A 599 8.16 -8.13 29.26
N HIS A 600 8.08 -6.99 28.55
CA HIS A 600 6.82 -6.42 28.11
C HIS A 600 6.13 -7.27 27.05
N LYS A 601 4.79 -7.35 27.11
CA LYS A 601 3.96 -8.13 26.17
C LYS A 601 3.86 -7.52 24.77
N ASN A 602 4.05 -6.20 24.65
CA ASN A 602 3.99 -5.51 23.35
C ASN A 602 5.24 -5.82 22.52
N PRO A 603 5.09 -6.40 21.31
CA PRO A 603 6.21 -6.79 20.46
C PRO A 603 7.06 -5.61 19.98
N ILE A 604 6.48 -4.42 19.77
CA ILE A 604 7.22 -3.23 19.28
C ILE A 604 8.22 -2.75 20.34
N ILE A 605 7.77 -2.70 21.61
CA ILE A 605 8.63 -2.32 22.73
C ILE A 605 9.73 -3.37 22.92
N ASN A 606 9.38 -4.65 22.77
CA ASN A 606 10.34 -5.73 22.88
C ASN A 606 11.43 -5.62 21.80
N GLN A 607 11.04 -5.44 20.54
CA GLN A 607 11.95 -5.29 19.40
C GLN A 607 12.86 -4.06 19.56
N ASN A 608 12.30 -2.89 19.86
CA ASN A 608 13.09 -1.68 20.11
C ASN A 608 14.09 -1.87 21.26
N ALA A 609 13.66 -2.53 22.35
CA ALA A 609 14.54 -2.81 23.47
C ALA A 609 15.65 -3.81 23.12
N LEU A 610 15.39 -4.81 22.27
CA LEU A 610 16.39 -5.76 21.78
C LEU A 610 17.44 -5.07 20.89
N GLU A 611 17.01 -4.21 19.97
CA GLU A 611 17.93 -3.46 19.08
C GLU A 611 18.84 -2.52 19.87
N VAL A 612 18.27 -1.78 20.83
CA VAL A 612 19.05 -0.90 21.71
C VAL A 612 19.95 -1.72 22.64
N PHE A 613 19.51 -2.88 23.10
CA PHE A 613 20.34 -3.79 23.89
C PHE A 613 21.57 -4.28 23.11
N LEU A 614 21.42 -4.62 21.82
CA LEU A 614 22.54 -5.00 20.96
C LEU A 614 23.57 -3.87 20.87
N GLN A 615 23.12 -2.65 20.52
CA GLN A 615 23.97 -1.45 20.46
C GLN A 615 24.72 -1.23 21.77
N PHE A 616 24.03 -1.42 22.90
CA PHE A 616 24.61 -1.28 24.23
C PHE A 616 25.64 -2.38 24.54
N SER A 617 25.36 -3.62 24.12
CA SER A 617 26.21 -4.78 24.33
C SER A 617 27.49 -4.77 23.48
N ASP A 618 27.45 -4.12 22.31
CA ASP A 618 28.62 -3.99 21.44
C ASP A 618 29.60 -2.92 21.96
N ASN A 619 29.08 -1.84 22.55
CA ASN A 619 29.88 -0.75 23.10
C ASN A 619 30.36 -1.00 24.55
N CYS A 620 29.63 -1.80 25.34
CA CYS A 620 29.99 -2.17 26.71
C CYS A 620 30.26 -3.68 26.79
N GLN A 621 31.46 -4.11 27.21
CA GLN A 621 31.89 -5.53 27.33
C GLN A 621 30.72 -6.49 27.67
N ARG A 622 30.22 -7.23 26.64
CA ARG A 622 28.99 -8.07 26.65
C ARG A 622 28.77 -8.89 27.93
N ASN A 623 29.85 -9.41 28.51
CA ASN A 623 29.79 -10.34 29.64
C ASN A 623 29.36 -9.68 30.97
N ALA A 624 29.60 -8.38 31.17
CA ALA A 624 29.24 -7.71 32.42
C ALA A 624 27.72 -7.46 32.54
N MET A 625 27.05 -7.18 31.42
CA MET A 625 25.59 -6.91 31.36
C MET A 625 24.76 -8.20 31.42
N LEU A 626 25.20 -9.25 30.73
CA LEU A 626 24.58 -10.58 30.79
C LEU A 626 24.64 -11.17 32.20
N HIS A 627 25.78 -11.02 32.90
CA HIS A 627 25.96 -11.62 34.23
C HIS A 627 25.33 -10.83 35.39
N GLY A 628 25.13 -9.51 35.25
CA GLY A 628 24.65 -8.65 36.35
C GLY A 628 23.14 -8.47 36.44
N ALA A 629 22.38 -8.74 35.38
CA ALA A 629 21.04 -8.16 35.22
C ALA A 629 19.96 -9.04 34.61
N ILE A 630 20.35 -10.01 33.80
CA ILE A 630 19.43 -10.84 33.01
C ILE A 630 19.80 -12.30 33.29
N LYS A 631 19.80 -12.69 34.58
CA LYS A 631 20.00 -14.08 34.97
C LYS A 631 18.66 -14.82 35.03
N GLY A 632 18.55 -15.89 34.24
CA GLY A 632 17.64 -17.01 34.49
C GLY A 632 16.19 -16.74 34.10
N GLY A 633 15.86 -16.83 32.81
CA GLY A 633 14.45 -16.84 32.38
C GLY A 633 14.23 -16.71 30.88
N ALA A 634 12.96 -16.53 30.50
CA ALA A 634 12.53 -16.38 29.09
C ALA A 634 13.21 -15.22 28.35
N VAL A 635 13.66 -14.18 29.08
CA VAL A 635 14.34 -13.01 28.50
C VAL A 635 15.76 -13.34 28.04
N GLU A 636 16.53 -14.12 28.82
CA GLU A 636 17.89 -14.53 28.46
C GLU A 636 17.91 -15.43 27.22
N LYS A 637 16.94 -16.36 27.15
CA LYS A 637 16.71 -17.20 25.96
C LYS A 637 16.36 -16.34 24.74
N ARG A 638 15.47 -15.35 24.90
CA ARG A 638 15.04 -14.46 23.81
C ARG A 638 16.17 -13.56 23.28
N ILE A 639 17.01 -13.01 24.16
CA ILE A 639 18.20 -12.25 23.76
C ILE A 639 19.19 -13.16 23.02
N SER A 640 19.44 -14.36 23.54
CA SER A 640 20.32 -15.34 22.89
C SER A 640 19.81 -15.74 21.51
N ASN A 641 18.49 -15.95 21.38
CA ASN A 641 17.82 -16.23 20.13
C ASN A 641 17.96 -15.08 19.12
N PHE A 642 17.73 -13.83 19.55
CA PHE A 642 17.88 -12.64 18.70
C PHE A 642 19.33 -12.44 18.23
N ILE A 643 20.31 -12.59 19.11
CA ILE A 643 21.75 -12.50 18.77
C ILE A 643 22.16 -13.57 17.75
N ASN A 644 21.63 -14.78 17.89
CA ASN A 644 21.95 -15.90 17.00
C ASN A 644 21.12 -15.90 15.70
N ASN A 645 20.35 -14.84 15.42
CA ASN A 645 19.35 -14.79 14.35
C ASN A 645 18.35 -15.96 14.37
N GLN A 646 18.21 -16.63 15.52
CA GLN A 646 17.19 -17.64 15.76
C GLN A 646 15.93 -16.90 16.18
N ILE A 647 15.26 -16.26 15.22
CA ILE A 647 14.00 -15.59 15.49
C ILE A 647 13.05 -16.67 16.04
N GLU A 648 12.60 -16.55 17.30
CA GLU A 648 11.42 -17.27 17.79
C GLU A 648 10.21 -16.68 17.04
N LEU A 649 10.12 -16.97 15.75
CA LEU A 649 8.90 -16.82 14.96
C LEU A 649 7.91 -17.81 15.55
N GLY A 650 7.13 -17.36 16.55
CA GLY A 650 5.73 -17.77 16.57
C GLY A 650 5.19 -17.53 15.15
N PRO A 651 4.45 -18.49 14.58
CA PRO A 651 4.28 -18.65 13.14
C PRO A 651 3.54 -17.43 12.59
N LEU A 652 4.29 -16.47 12.05
CA LEU A 652 3.77 -15.42 11.22
C LEU A 652 4.70 -15.31 10.03
N ASN A 653 4.35 -16.05 9.00
CA ASN A 653 4.86 -15.81 7.66
C ASN A 653 4.55 -14.33 7.29
N THR A 654 5.40 -13.64 6.52
CA THR A 654 5.23 -12.23 6.12
C THR A 654 3.81 -11.89 5.63
N ARG A 655 3.16 -12.82 4.94
CA ARG A 655 1.75 -12.77 4.53
C ARG A 655 0.78 -12.77 5.70
N GLU A 656 0.99 -13.62 6.69
CA GLU A 656 0.17 -13.67 7.91
C GLU A 656 0.32 -12.39 8.73
N TYR A 657 1.52 -11.79 8.75
CA TYR A 657 1.76 -10.48 9.35
C TYR A 657 0.90 -9.38 8.70
N PHE A 658 0.92 -9.25 7.37
CA PHE A 658 0.08 -8.25 6.67
C PHE A 658 -1.43 -8.55 6.81
N LYS A 659 -1.83 -9.83 6.81
CA LYS A 659 -3.22 -10.22 7.10
C LYS A 659 -3.66 -9.87 8.52
N MET A 660 -2.75 -9.94 9.49
CA MET A 660 -3.02 -9.49 10.85
C MET A 660 -3.17 -7.97 10.91
N GLN A 661 -2.30 -7.21 10.23
CA GLN A 661 -2.41 -5.74 10.17
C GLN A 661 -3.75 -5.26 9.61
N ASN A 662 -4.29 -5.96 8.60
CA ASN A 662 -5.61 -5.72 8.02
C ASN A 662 -6.77 -5.74 9.05
N LYS A 663 -6.58 -6.36 10.22
CA LYS A 663 -7.59 -6.43 11.29
C LYS A 663 -7.50 -5.29 12.31
N TYR A 664 -6.44 -4.50 12.28
CA TYR A 664 -6.27 -3.39 13.21
C TYR A 664 -6.92 -2.14 12.62
N GLN A 665 -7.92 -1.61 13.33
CA GLN A 665 -8.48 -0.28 13.09
C GLN A 665 -7.98 0.65 14.17
N TYR A 666 -7.55 1.84 13.77
CA TYR A 666 -7.28 2.90 14.72
C TYR A 666 -8.61 3.32 15.37
N VAL A 667 -8.60 3.50 16.69
CA VAL A 667 -9.72 4.08 17.42
C VAL A 667 -9.16 5.22 18.23
N HIS A 668 -9.56 6.44 17.87
CA HIS A 668 -9.22 7.62 18.67
C HIS A 668 -9.81 7.47 20.07
N SER A 669 -9.06 7.84 21.11
CA SER A 669 -9.50 7.71 22.50
C SER A 669 -10.78 8.52 22.82
N CYS A 670 -11.12 9.50 21.97
CA CYS A 670 -12.36 10.26 22.06
C CYS A 670 -13.58 9.61 21.36
N ASN A 671 -13.39 8.55 20.56
CA ASN A 671 -14.48 7.82 19.90
C ASN A 671 -14.85 6.51 20.61
N ALA A 672 -14.04 6.07 21.59
CA ALA A 672 -14.53 5.16 22.62
C ALA A 672 -15.61 5.92 23.42
N SER A 673 -16.68 5.25 23.86
CA SER A 673 -17.93 5.79 24.44
C SER A 673 -17.81 6.68 25.71
N THR A 674 -16.63 7.23 25.96
CA THR A 674 -16.27 8.20 26.99
C THR A 674 -15.42 9.28 26.32
N ALA A 675 -15.98 10.04 25.38
CA ALA A 675 -15.37 11.32 24.99
C ALA A 675 -15.43 12.21 26.23
N PRO A 676 -14.31 12.65 26.80
CA PRO A 676 -14.40 13.65 27.85
C PRO A 676 -14.91 14.91 27.18
N SER A 677 -16.07 15.40 27.62
CA SER A 677 -16.59 16.69 27.16
C SER A 677 -15.51 17.78 27.32
N GLU A 678 -15.55 18.90 26.60
CA GLU A 678 -14.60 20.02 26.82
C GLU A 678 -14.50 20.43 28.32
N SER A 679 -15.53 20.12 29.12
CA SER A 679 -15.56 20.29 30.57
C SER A 679 -14.69 19.30 31.38
N GLU A 680 -14.26 18.17 30.83
CA GLU A 680 -13.42 17.16 31.48
C GLU A 680 -11.92 17.42 31.26
N ALA A 681 -11.48 17.86 30.07
CA ALA A 681 -10.10 18.33 29.87
C ALA A 681 -9.79 19.55 30.74
N GLY A 682 -10.76 20.47 30.90
CA GLY A 682 -10.69 21.57 31.86
C GLY A 682 -10.65 21.10 33.32
N ARG A 683 -11.37 20.02 33.68
CA ARG A 683 -11.34 19.42 35.02
C ARG A 683 -10.03 18.64 35.30
N GLU A 684 -9.47 17.95 34.31
CA GLU A 684 -8.15 17.30 34.43
C GLU A 684 -7.05 18.35 34.60
N LEU A 685 -7.11 19.45 33.85
CA LEU A 685 -6.20 20.60 33.98
C LEU A 685 -6.35 21.31 35.34
N GLU A 686 -7.58 21.54 35.82
CA GLU A 686 -7.81 22.04 37.19
C GLU A 686 -7.27 21.08 38.25
N THR A 687 -7.32 19.76 38.01
CA THR A 687 -6.82 18.75 38.95
C THR A 687 -5.29 18.77 39.01
N VAL A 688 -4.62 18.96 37.87
CA VAL A 688 -3.16 19.19 37.81
C VAL A 688 -2.79 20.47 38.54
N VAL A 689 -3.48 21.59 38.28
CA VAL A 689 -3.22 22.90 38.92
C VAL A 689 -3.54 22.88 40.43
N LYS A 690 -4.63 22.23 40.86
CA LYS A 690 -4.96 22.05 42.29
C LYS A 690 -3.93 21.18 43.01
N ARG A 691 -3.48 20.07 42.40
CA ARG A 691 -2.40 19.24 42.96
C ARG A 691 -1.05 19.96 42.99
N ILE A 692 -0.72 20.75 41.97
CA ILE A 692 0.48 21.61 41.95
C ILE A 692 0.46 22.58 43.14
N LYS A 693 -0.64 23.32 43.34
CA LYS A 693 -0.77 24.27 44.46
C LYS A 693 -0.72 23.58 45.83
N MET A 694 -1.41 22.45 45.99
CA MET A 694 -1.46 21.69 47.25
C MET A 694 -0.10 21.06 47.61
N ASN A 695 0.64 20.57 46.62
CA ASN A 695 1.96 19.97 46.83
C ASN A 695 3.07 21.01 47.03
N VAL A 696 2.93 22.23 46.50
CA VAL A 696 3.87 23.34 46.76
C VAL A 696 3.70 23.88 48.18
N GLU A 697 2.46 23.97 48.70
CA GLU A 697 2.23 24.25 50.12
C GLU A 697 2.80 23.16 51.04
N LEU A 698 2.73 21.89 50.62
CA LEU A 698 3.31 20.77 51.35
C LEU A 698 4.86 20.78 51.28
N PHE A 699 5.43 21.10 50.12
CA PHE A 699 6.87 21.21 49.89
C PHE A 699 7.47 22.35 50.72
N HIS A 700 6.81 23.53 50.75
CA HIS A 700 7.22 24.64 51.63
C HIS A 700 7.08 24.31 53.13
N LYS A 701 6.04 23.57 53.53
CA LYS A 701 5.91 23.07 54.92
C LYS A 701 6.99 22.05 55.29
N LEU A 702 7.44 21.23 54.34
CA LEU A 702 8.49 20.24 54.55
C LEU A 702 9.89 20.88 54.58
N THR A 703 10.16 21.88 53.72
CA THR A 703 11.43 22.64 53.75
C THR A 703 11.54 23.60 54.94
N ASN A 704 10.41 24.13 55.45
CA ASN A 704 10.43 24.95 56.67
C ASN A 704 10.63 24.09 57.94
N ARG A 705 10.18 22.82 57.93
CA ARG A 705 10.46 21.86 59.02
C ARG A 705 11.92 21.41 59.08
N THR A 706 12.66 21.46 57.97
CA THR A 706 14.11 21.20 57.98
C THR A 706 14.92 22.38 58.53
N GLY A 707 14.38 23.61 58.53
CA GLY A 707 15.02 24.76 59.18
C GLY A 707 15.01 24.70 60.71
N GLU A 708 13.99 24.07 61.33
CA GLU A 708 13.92 23.83 62.78
C GLU A 708 14.91 22.74 63.25
N ALA A 709 15.43 21.91 62.34
CA ALA A 709 16.46 20.91 62.66
C ALA A 709 17.87 21.53 62.76
N ASP A 710 18.17 22.56 61.96
CA ASP A 710 19.44 23.29 62.01
C ASP A 710 19.57 24.18 63.27
N GLU A 711 18.45 24.71 63.78
CA GLU A 711 18.44 25.50 65.02
C GLU A 711 18.68 24.64 66.28
N ASN A 712 18.29 23.36 66.23
CA ASN A 712 18.58 22.38 67.29
C ASN A 712 20.01 21.82 67.21
N LEU A 713 20.59 21.70 66.01
CA LEU A 713 22.01 21.38 65.81
C LEU A 713 22.94 22.51 66.29
N ALA A 714 22.54 23.78 66.08
CA ALA A 714 23.27 24.93 66.60
C ALA A 714 23.26 24.99 68.15
N LYS A 715 22.13 24.63 68.80
CA LYS A 715 22.01 24.53 70.26
C LYS A 715 22.81 23.34 70.85
N ILE A 716 22.88 22.22 70.15
CA ILE A 716 23.70 21.06 70.56
C ILE A 716 25.21 21.38 70.40
N MET A 717 25.60 22.15 69.39
CA MET A 717 26.99 22.61 69.20
C MET A 717 27.43 23.71 70.19
N THR A 718 26.49 24.43 70.81
CA THR A 718 26.81 25.39 71.90
C THR A 718 26.93 24.70 73.26
N ILE A 719 26.21 23.59 73.49
CA ILE A 719 26.32 22.78 74.72
C ILE A 719 27.58 21.89 74.68
N LEU A 720 28.09 21.51 73.50
CA LEU A 720 29.34 20.76 73.35
C LEU A 720 30.61 21.65 73.38
N ASN A 721 30.47 22.97 73.42
CA ASN A 721 31.58 23.94 73.50
C ASN A 721 31.57 24.77 74.81
N ALA A 722 30.82 24.33 75.82
CA ALA A 722 30.89 24.78 77.22
C ALA A 722 31.27 23.59 78.09
#